data_AF-A0A239XB56-F1
#
_entry.id   AF-A0A239XB56-F1
#
_cell.length_a   1.000
_cell.length_b   1.000
_cell.length_c   1.000
_cell.angle_alpha   90.00
_cell.angle_beta   90.00
_cell.angle_gamma   90.00
#
_symmetry.space_group_name_H-M   'P 1'
#
loop_
_entity.id
_entity.type
_entity.pdbx_description
1 polymer ?
#
loop_
_entity_poly.entity_id
_entity_poly.type
_entity_poly.pdbx_seq_one_letter_code
_entity_poly.pdbx_strand_id
1 'polypeptide(L)'
;MRNIFTFFLILFSLFSSAQMDTEHWFAPMFSNYKSAANYQAVYLSTSETTPFPVKIYSGNNLLGTVSLSKGAPQIFEIPRQYIITEDVSEVSTIQQKGLHLVGDKKYFATLRFSVHNHAEIVTSKGKAALGQEFFIGMPRLNATVSSNYTANILAVENGTTVTLSGYLSGLIFTNDSTISSTKTVTLNSGESYIFDVDEGTNEALDGLIGAKITADKPISVSNGSFSGRMAETGVDIFMDQSVPVEKTGKEFIIMGGNGNFPKSEIESTLIIATKDNTDVYLNNETTKYANIPKAGGYIFIPSDKYQDLDGANNIYALYVKSTDNVYVYGILAGSRDQEMPSGGMNLIPALSCFLPSKIDELSEVNRLPLTYTGPQSSVRSEEYHNVKLNILAQKGASVNVNGSTSGLLGPFKVDGSADWEVFTLSGASGNQTIETTDDKAITAGIAGGSGPAGFGGYFAGFSSIPSISKIGDCARGQMLEVDDFYNEYKWEYSTDQINWTILPDTGYQINPGKNFGYYRVTVTKLSCLPAQTTKNFKYLKCPTYSNSEFTAGACNTITIEPIFTKNPTWKADPTKTAIIMKPSSGKAYVGADGKIYFEAENTTDEQVKFTYYLEQQGTEFPEYEEITVTVNIFQIKPKNTEITECIDYSGKGYFNLKKSFEPANVNSNYTGFEYYTDAAFSPQSRIPDSEISNYYSAPGKTVYVKISDIYSCDNRLNPGKIQLKTYELPQVKSIDVKGETSAIIEIEKGRKLYSIAVKKGKHTQNDLPPDFAYQQFNTDRANIEINGGRGFYTVFIKSADNCLPVISYFTVIAVNNVLTPNGDGYNDSVEVPELHNKINPVFQIYDRYGKKVFEGNTLNNFTWTGKSGGYNLPTGTYWYYMTWQDYDGAENDSLQGWILLKNY
;
A
#
# COMPACT_ATOMS: atom_id res chain seq x y z
N MET A 1 -25.46 71.21 -39.31
CA MET A 1 -26.65 70.37 -39.04
C MET A 1 -26.15 69.03 -38.55
N ARG A 2 -26.67 68.59 -37.41
CA ARG A 2 -26.06 67.64 -36.48
C ARG A 2 -26.60 66.24 -36.78
N ASN A 3 -25.69 65.30 -37.08
CA ASN A 3 -26.02 63.89 -37.32
C ASN A 3 -26.32 63.18 -36.00
N ILE A 4 -27.45 62.49 -35.92
CA ILE A 4 -27.84 61.63 -34.80
C ILE A 4 -27.59 60.19 -35.23
N PHE A 5 -26.56 59.56 -34.66
CA PHE A 5 -26.38 58.12 -34.65
C PHE A 5 -27.01 57.58 -33.36
N THR A 6 -28.09 56.84 -33.49
CA THR A 6 -28.76 56.15 -32.38
C THR A 6 -27.95 54.88 -32.06
N PHE A 7 -27.21 54.89 -30.95
CA PHE A 7 -26.52 53.71 -30.44
C PHE A 7 -27.51 52.88 -29.60
N PHE A 8 -27.86 51.70 -30.09
CA PHE A 8 -28.67 50.72 -29.35
C PHE A 8 -27.77 50.08 -28.29
N LEU A 9 -27.88 50.50 -27.03
CA LEU A 9 -27.17 49.90 -25.91
C LEU A 9 -27.94 48.64 -25.49
N ILE A 10 -27.55 47.48 -26.02
CA ILE A 10 -28.03 46.19 -25.53
C ILE A 10 -27.26 45.91 -24.24
N LEU A 11 -27.88 46.22 -23.08
CA LEU A 11 -27.45 45.73 -21.78
C LEU A 11 -27.68 44.21 -21.75
N PHE A 12 -26.65 43.43 -22.06
CA PHE A 12 -26.56 42.06 -21.57
C PHE A 12 -26.22 42.14 -20.08
N SER A 13 -27.21 41.88 -19.23
CA SER A 13 -26.99 41.57 -17.82
C SER A 13 -26.26 40.22 -17.75
N LEU A 14 -24.93 40.25 -17.68
CA LEU A 14 -24.13 39.09 -17.30
C LEU A 14 -24.35 38.86 -15.81
N PHE A 15 -25.26 37.96 -15.48
CA PHE A 15 -25.40 37.46 -14.11
C PHE A 15 -24.27 36.47 -13.86
N SER A 16 -23.35 36.80 -12.95
CA SER A 16 -22.20 35.96 -12.60
C SER A 16 -22.46 35.15 -11.33
N SER A 17 -21.80 34.01 -11.20
CA SER A 17 -22.10 32.98 -10.20
C SER A 17 -20.97 32.81 -9.17
N ALA A 18 -21.33 32.53 -7.92
CA ALA A 18 -20.44 32.41 -6.76
C ALA A 18 -19.62 31.13 -6.73
N GLN A 19 -18.44 31.17 -6.08
CA GLN A 19 -17.61 30.08 -5.52
C GLN A 19 -17.57 28.75 -6.33
N MET A 20 -17.75 28.85 -7.63
CA MET A 20 -17.46 27.78 -8.55
C MET A 20 -16.00 27.89 -8.97
N ASP A 21 -15.36 26.74 -9.10
CA ASP A 21 -13.97 26.66 -9.49
C ASP A 21 -13.79 25.61 -10.58
N THR A 22 -12.70 25.69 -11.33
CA THR A 22 -12.35 24.65 -12.30
C THR A 22 -11.70 23.45 -11.62
N GLU A 23 -11.17 23.64 -10.41
CA GLU A 23 -10.48 22.60 -9.66
C GLU A 23 -10.86 22.61 -8.18
N HIS A 24 -11.03 21.41 -7.61
CA HIS A 24 -11.42 21.21 -6.21
C HIS A 24 -10.58 20.12 -5.54
N TRP A 25 -10.25 20.32 -4.27
CA TRP A 25 -9.46 19.40 -3.46
C TRP A 25 -10.23 19.01 -2.21
N PHE A 26 -10.14 17.73 -1.83
CA PHE A 26 -10.62 17.22 -0.54
C PHE A 26 -9.52 16.38 0.10
N ALA A 27 -8.98 16.83 1.23
CA ALA A 27 -8.01 16.05 1.99
C ALA A 27 -8.70 14.84 2.65
N PRO A 28 -8.04 13.68 2.72
CA PRO A 28 -8.61 12.48 3.33
C PRO A 28 -8.73 12.62 4.83
N MET A 29 -9.61 11.84 5.45
CA MET A 29 -9.90 11.92 6.89
C MET A 29 -9.94 10.53 7.52
N PHE A 30 -9.66 10.48 8.82
CA PHE A 30 -9.72 9.26 9.60
C PHE A 30 -11.04 9.15 10.36
N SER A 31 -11.67 7.99 10.26
CA SER A 31 -12.85 7.62 11.02
C SER A 31 -12.48 6.58 12.06
N ASN A 32 -12.56 6.95 13.34
CA ASN A 32 -12.49 6.03 14.47
C ASN A 32 -13.84 5.34 14.76
N TYR A 33 -14.89 5.68 14.00
CA TYR A 33 -16.24 5.13 14.15
C TYR A 33 -16.49 4.01 13.14
N LYS A 34 -16.44 2.76 13.60
CA LYS A 34 -16.61 1.58 12.72
C LYS A 34 -18.08 1.30 12.45
N SER A 35 -18.46 1.32 11.17
CA SER A 35 -19.83 1.04 10.72
C SER A 35 -19.82 0.14 9.48
N ALA A 36 -20.81 -0.74 9.35
CA ALA A 36 -21.02 -1.51 8.11
C ALA A 36 -21.80 -0.71 7.04
N ALA A 37 -22.45 0.39 7.46
CA ALA A 37 -23.17 1.32 6.61
C ALA A 37 -22.33 2.59 6.47
N ASN A 38 -21.64 2.73 5.35
CA ASN A 38 -20.67 3.77 5.08
C ASN A 38 -20.84 4.25 3.64
N TYR A 39 -21.21 5.51 3.45
CA TYR A 39 -21.49 6.07 2.14
C TYR A 39 -20.85 7.44 1.98
N GLN A 40 -20.41 7.74 0.77
CA GLN A 40 -19.77 9.00 0.46
C GLN A 40 -19.85 9.25 -1.05
N ALA A 41 -20.08 10.51 -1.42
CA ALA A 41 -20.14 10.92 -2.80
C ALA A 41 -19.76 12.39 -2.94
N VAL A 42 -19.29 12.76 -4.13
CA VAL A 42 -19.18 14.17 -4.51
C VAL A 42 -20.43 14.59 -5.27
N TYR A 43 -21.00 15.72 -4.86
CA TYR A 43 -22.16 16.35 -5.48
C TYR A 43 -21.68 17.55 -6.26
N LEU A 44 -21.98 17.55 -7.55
CA LEU A 44 -21.42 18.47 -8.55
C LEU A 44 -22.54 19.21 -9.27
N SER A 45 -22.37 20.52 -9.45
CA SER A 45 -23.33 21.38 -10.14
C SER A 45 -22.64 22.59 -10.74
N THR A 46 -23.27 23.26 -11.72
CA THR A 46 -22.66 24.36 -12.47
C THR A 46 -23.74 25.31 -12.98
N SER A 47 -23.38 26.57 -13.24
CA SER A 47 -24.23 27.50 -13.98
C SER A 47 -24.15 27.31 -15.51
N GLU A 48 -23.21 26.50 -15.98
CA GLU A 48 -22.93 26.30 -17.40
C GLU A 48 -23.99 25.45 -18.09
N THR A 49 -24.65 26.01 -19.09
CA THR A 49 -25.70 25.30 -19.86
C THR A 49 -25.12 24.30 -20.86
N THR A 50 -23.90 24.54 -21.37
CA THR A 50 -23.21 23.60 -22.26
C THR A 50 -22.51 22.52 -21.46
N PRO A 51 -22.83 21.22 -21.68
CA PRO A 51 -22.17 20.13 -20.97
C PRO A 51 -20.66 20.12 -21.16
N PHE A 52 -19.92 19.86 -20.07
CA PHE A 52 -18.47 19.71 -20.08
C PHE A 52 -18.03 18.58 -19.14
N PRO A 53 -16.85 17.97 -19.34
CA PRO A 53 -16.38 16.89 -18.49
C PRO A 53 -15.77 17.42 -17.17
N VAL A 54 -16.05 16.72 -16.08
CA VAL A 54 -15.32 16.84 -14.81
C VAL A 54 -14.68 15.49 -14.48
N LYS A 55 -13.36 15.49 -14.35
CA LYS A 55 -12.54 14.31 -14.03
C LYS A 55 -12.25 14.27 -12.54
N ILE A 56 -12.34 13.09 -11.93
CA ILE A 56 -12.21 12.90 -10.49
C ILE A 56 -11.01 11.97 -10.24
N TYR A 57 -10.01 12.46 -9.52
CA TYR A 57 -8.75 11.76 -9.23
C TYR A 57 -8.58 11.50 -7.74
N SER A 58 -7.83 10.44 -7.39
CA SER A 58 -7.22 10.24 -6.08
C SER A 58 -5.74 9.91 -6.27
N GLY A 59 -4.86 10.76 -5.75
CA GLY A 59 -3.46 10.76 -6.18
C GLY A 59 -3.38 10.91 -7.71
N ASN A 60 -2.66 10.01 -8.38
CA ASN A 60 -2.57 9.97 -9.84
C ASN A 60 -3.62 9.08 -10.52
N ASN A 61 -4.54 8.48 -9.77
CA ASN A 61 -5.53 7.54 -10.29
C ASN A 61 -6.82 8.26 -10.69
N LEU A 62 -7.21 8.19 -11.96
CA LEU A 62 -8.53 8.64 -12.43
C LEU A 62 -9.61 7.66 -11.95
N LEU A 63 -10.48 8.12 -11.05
CA LEU A 63 -11.60 7.33 -10.52
C LEU A 63 -12.78 7.33 -11.49
N GLY A 64 -13.01 8.45 -12.17
CA GLY A 64 -14.11 8.57 -13.13
C GLY A 64 -14.22 9.95 -13.77
N THR A 65 -15.19 10.08 -14.67
CA THR A 65 -15.52 11.35 -15.33
C THR A 65 -17.02 11.47 -15.44
N VAL A 66 -17.55 12.64 -15.08
CA VAL A 66 -18.97 12.97 -15.24
C VAL A 66 -19.15 14.09 -16.26
N SER A 67 -20.30 14.12 -16.94
CA SER A 67 -20.67 15.24 -17.80
C SER A 67 -21.60 16.17 -17.03
N LEU A 68 -21.18 17.43 -16.85
CA LEU A 68 -21.86 18.38 -16.00
C LEU A 68 -22.48 19.52 -16.82
N SER A 69 -23.73 19.86 -16.53
CA SER A 69 -24.43 21.03 -17.05
C SER A 69 -25.49 21.51 -16.06
N LYS A 70 -25.85 22.80 -16.15
CA LYS A 70 -26.90 23.42 -15.34
C LYS A 70 -28.23 22.67 -15.44
N GLY A 71 -28.92 22.50 -14.31
CA GLY A 71 -30.17 21.76 -14.21
C GLY A 71 -30.03 20.23 -14.29
N ALA A 72 -28.80 19.72 -14.49
CA ALA A 72 -28.48 18.29 -14.50
C ALA A 72 -27.26 18.02 -13.61
N PRO A 73 -27.35 18.30 -12.29
CA PRO A 73 -26.26 18.04 -11.35
C PRO A 73 -25.88 16.55 -11.36
N GLN A 74 -24.62 16.28 -11.04
CA GLN A 74 -24.08 14.92 -11.04
C GLN A 74 -23.69 14.51 -9.62
N ILE A 75 -23.96 13.26 -9.29
CA ILE A 75 -23.50 12.63 -8.05
C ILE A 75 -22.55 11.51 -8.46
N PHE A 76 -21.34 11.53 -7.90
CA PHE A 76 -20.35 10.49 -8.15
C PHE A 76 -19.98 9.81 -6.83
N GLU A 77 -20.35 8.54 -6.68
CA GLU A 77 -20.01 7.74 -5.50
C GLU A 77 -18.51 7.50 -5.42
N ILE A 78 -17.93 7.70 -4.24
CA ILE A 78 -16.49 7.53 -4.01
C ILE A 78 -16.27 6.25 -3.19
N PRO A 79 -15.48 5.27 -3.65
CA PRO A 79 -15.13 4.13 -2.82
C PRO A 79 -14.40 4.57 -1.54
N ARG A 80 -14.80 4.01 -0.38
CA ARG A 80 -14.34 4.38 0.98
C ARG A 80 -12.84 4.67 1.04
N GLN A 81 -12.04 3.74 0.51
CA GLN A 81 -10.57 3.73 0.52
C GLN A 81 -9.87 4.98 -0.04
N TYR A 82 -10.55 5.83 -0.82
CA TYR A 82 -9.93 7.00 -1.45
C TYR A 82 -10.03 8.30 -0.65
N ILE A 83 -10.88 8.38 0.38
CA ILE A 83 -11.08 9.65 1.12
C ILE A 83 -11.31 9.47 2.62
N ILE A 84 -12.09 8.49 3.08
CA ILE A 84 -12.29 8.22 4.50
C ILE A 84 -11.67 6.87 4.84
N THR A 85 -10.67 6.84 5.72
CA THR A 85 -10.04 5.60 6.18
C THR A 85 -10.44 5.21 7.60
N GLU A 86 -10.57 3.91 7.82
CA GLU A 86 -10.72 3.28 9.15
C GLU A 86 -9.49 2.42 9.50
N ASP A 87 -8.52 2.34 8.59
CA ASP A 87 -7.27 1.63 8.80
C ASP A 87 -6.32 2.53 9.58
N VAL A 88 -6.15 2.19 10.85
CA VAL A 88 -5.26 2.91 11.75
C VAL A 88 -3.85 3.01 11.15
N SER A 89 -3.35 2.01 10.42
CA SER A 89 -1.99 2.02 9.86
C SER A 89 -1.75 3.11 8.79
N GLU A 90 -2.83 3.67 8.23
CA GLU A 90 -2.78 4.75 7.25
C GLU A 90 -2.71 6.15 7.89
N VAL A 91 -2.83 6.24 9.22
CA VAL A 91 -2.78 7.48 10.00
C VAL A 91 -1.35 7.80 10.40
N SER A 92 -0.98 9.08 10.41
CA SER A 92 0.38 9.57 10.65
C SER A 92 1.43 8.96 9.68
N THR A 93 0.99 8.55 8.49
CA THR A 93 1.84 8.03 7.41
C THR A 93 1.50 8.73 6.09
N ILE A 94 2.42 8.71 5.12
CA ILE A 94 2.19 9.32 3.81
C ILE A 94 1.25 8.41 2.99
N GLN A 95 0.15 8.99 2.50
CA GLN A 95 -0.90 8.28 1.76
C GLN A 95 -1.12 8.90 0.38
N GLN A 96 -1.57 8.12 -0.61
CA GLN A 96 -2.08 8.64 -1.89
C GLN A 96 -3.62 8.67 -1.90
N LYS A 97 -4.17 9.35 -0.90
CA LYS A 97 -5.62 9.49 -0.67
C LYS A 97 -6.01 10.97 -0.72
N GLY A 98 -7.30 11.22 -0.79
CA GLY A 98 -7.84 12.54 -1.08
C GLY A 98 -8.30 12.65 -2.52
N LEU A 99 -9.13 13.65 -2.78
CA LEU A 99 -9.72 13.85 -4.10
C LEU A 99 -9.19 15.13 -4.74
N HIS A 100 -8.92 15.07 -6.04
CA HIS A 100 -8.66 16.22 -6.90
C HIS A 100 -9.61 16.14 -8.10
N LEU A 101 -10.49 17.12 -8.22
CA LEU A 101 -11.47 17.20 -9.30
C LEU A 101 -11.04 18.30 -10.27
N VAL A 102 -11.13 18.03 -11.57
CA VAL A 102 -10.68 18.94 -12.64
C VAL A 102 -11.74 19.01 -13.73
N GLY A 103 -12.25 20.22 -13.99
CA GLY A 103 -13.22 20.51 -15.05
C GLY A 103 -12.75 21.62 -15.97
N ASP A 104 -13.25 21.61 -17.20
CA ASP A 104 -12.90 22.63 -18.22
C ASP A 104 -13.58 23.99 -17.97
N LYS A 105 -14.60 24.01 -17.10
CA LYS A 105 -15.35 25.21 -16.69
C LYS A 105 -15.58 25.19 -15.19
N LYS A 106 -16.09 26.30 -14.64
CA LYS A 106 -16.34 26.43 -13.20
C LYS A 106 -17.56 25.60 -12.74
N TYR A 107 -17.42 24.91 -11.62
CA TYR A 107 -18.50 24.14 -10.97
C TYR A 107 -18.40 24.20 -9.44
N PHE A 108 -19.46 23.79 -8.75
CA PHE A 108 -19.45 23.51 -7.32
C PHE A 108 -19.11 22.05 -7.06
N ALA A 109 -18.38 21.80 -5.99
CA ALA A 109 -18.17 20.46 -5.46
C ALA A 109 -18.40 20.41 -3.96
N THR A 110 -19.22 19.47 -3.51
CA THR A 110 -19.36 19.14 -2.08
C THR A 110 -19.14 17.67 -1.86
N LEU A 111 -18.27 17.34 -0.90
CA LEU A 111 -18.11 15.97 -0.42
C LEU A 111 -19.17 15.75 0.65
N ARG A 112 -20.06 14.80 0.42
CA ARG A 112 -21.10 14.43 1.38
C ARG A 112 -20.89 12.99 1.77
N PHE A 113 -21.07 12.68 3.04
CA PHE A 113 -20.84 11.34 3.56
C PHE A 113 -21.72 11.06 4.77
N SER A 114 -21.97 9.78 4.97
CA SER A 114 -22.79 9.27 6.05
C SER A 114 -22.26 7.94 6.56
N VAL A 115 -22.47 7.72 7.85
CA VAL A 115 -22.31 6.44 8.53
C VAL A 115 -23.60 6.11 9.27
N HIS A 116 -23.66 4.99 9.97
CA HIS A 116 -24.84 4.64 10.78
C HIS A 116 -25.17 5.78 11.76
N ASN A 117 -26.37 6.37 11.61
CA ASN A 117 -26.90 7.53 12.34
C ASN A 117 -26.23 8.89 12.13
N HIS A 118 -25.12 9.03 11.41
CA HIS A 118 -24.40 10.32 11.31
C HIS A 118 -24.11 10.71 9.87
N ALA A 119 -24.00 12.01 9.60
CA ALA A 119 -23.61 12.53 8.31
C ALA A 119 -22.83 13.83 8.46
N GLU A 120 -22.21 14.30 7.38
CA GLU A 120 -21.67 15.65 7.29
C GLU A 120 -21.48 16.05 5.81
N ILE A 121 -21.34 17.35 5.59
CA ILE A 121 -20.98 17.94 4.30
C ILE A 121 -19.70 18.74 4.43
N VAL A 122 -18.68 18.41 3.63
CA VAL A 122 -17.51 19.27 3.43
C VAL A 122 -17.69 20.03 2.13
N THR A 123 -17.85 21.35 2.23
CA THR A 123 -18.05 22.21 1.06
C THR A 123 -16.70 22.63 0.51
N SER A 124 -16.42 22.32 -0.76
CA SER A 124 -15.15 22.75 -1.34
C SER A 124 -15.11 24.26 -1.49
N LYS A 125 -13.99 24.88 -1.09
CA LYS A 125 -13.68 26.28 -1.34
C LYS A 125 -12.82 26.46 -2.60
N GLY A 126 -12.64 25.40 -3.40
CA GLY A 126 -11.86 25.42 -4.64
C GLY A 126 -10.43 25.86 -4.40
N LYS A 127 -9.89 26.69 -5.29
CA LYS A 127 -8.55 27.29 -5.18
C LYS A 127 -8.43 28.26 -4.02
N ALA A 128 -9.53 28.81 -3.50
CA ALA A 128 -9.49 29.65 -2.31
C ALA A 128 -9.15 28.86 -1.03
N ALA A 129 -9.24 27.52 -1.05
CA ALA A 129 -8.76 26.66 0.04
C ALA A 129 -7.23 26.48 0.04
N LEU A 130 -6.55 26.75 -1.07
CA LEU A 130 -5.11 26.52 -1.21
C LEU A 130 -4.31 27.65 -0.59
N GLY A 131 -3.36 27.31 0.27
CA GLY A 131 -2.43 28.27 0.85
C GLY A 131 -1.36 27.61 1.70
N GLN A 132 -0.64 28.41 2.48
CA GLN A 132 0.56 27.98 3.19
C GLN A 132 0.46 28.09 4.71
N GLU A 133 -0.49 28.84 5.24
CA GLU A 133 -0.66 29.03 6.68
C GLU A 133 -2.12 28.85 7.09
N PHE A 134 -2.37 27.97 8.05
CA PHE A 134 -3.72 27.63 8.54
C PHE A 134 -3.75 27.52 10.06
N PHE A 135 -4.91 27.85 10.65
CA PHE A 135 -5.25 27.48 12.02
C PHE A 135 -6.40 26.50 12.02
N ILE A 136 -6.34 25.50 12.90
CA ILE A 136 -7.26 24.36 12.90
C ILE A 136 -8.48 24.65 13.79
N GLY A 137 -9.68 24.49 13.25
CA GLY A 137 -10.94 24.61 13.98
C GLY A 137 -11.67 23.29 14.10
N MET A 138 -12.33 23.09 15.25
CA MET A 138 -13.11 21.90 15.58
C MET A 138 -13.95 22.15 16.83
N PRO A 139 -14.99 21.33 17.07
CA PRO A 139 -15.71 21.30 18.36
C PRO A 139 -14.80 21.05 19.58
N ARG A 140 -15.20 21.59 20.74
CA ARG A 140 -14.62 21.26 22.07
C ARG A 140 -15.43 20.17 22.75
N LEU A 141 -14.82 19.04 23.08
CA LEU A 141 -15.58 17.89 23.57
C LEU A 141 -15.80 17.91 25.09
N ASN A 142 -16.86 17.23 25.57
CA ASN A 142 -17.33 17.28 26.97
C ASN A 142 -16.93 16.07 27.86
N ALA A 143 -16.01 15.22 27.39
CA ALA A 143 -15.24 14.16 28.10
C ALA A 143 -15.72 12.68 28.12
N THR A 144 -14.72 11.79 27.91
CA THR A 144 -14.49 10.36 28.31
C THR A 144 -15.10 9.16 27.56
N VAL A 145 -15.30 9.20 26.23
CA VAL A 145 -15.45 7.96 25.42
C VAL A 145 -15.14 8.20 23.94
N SER A 146 -14.20 7.43 23.37
CA SER A 146 -13.80 7.34 21.95
C SER A 146 -14.23 8.52 21.04
N SER A 147 -13.49 9.63 21.10
CA SER A 147 -13.57 10.71 20.10
C SER A 147 -12.23 10.85 19.37
N ASN A 148 -12.21 11.58 18.27
CA ASN A 148 -10.95 11.93 17.59
C ASN A 148 -10.92 13.38 17.14
N TYR A 149 -9.71 13.93 17.01
CA TYR A 149 -9.49 15.25 16.42
C TYR A 149 -8.56 15.10 15.24
N THR A 150 -8.93 15.70 14.11
CA THR A 150 -8.22 15.49 12.87
C THR A 150 -7.88 16.80 12.16
N ALA A 151 -6.66 16.87 11.65
CA ALA A 151 -6.21 17.88 10.70
C ALA A 151 -5.57 17.16 9.50
N ASN A 152 -6.16 17.38 8.34
CA ASN A 152 -5.96 16.56 7.15
C ASN A 152 -5.34 17.38 6.04
N ILE A 153 -4.29 16.86 5.43
CA ILE A 153 -3.50 17.58 4.44
C ILE A 153 -3.49 16.85 3.11
N LEU A 154 -3.65 17.60 2.03
CA LEU A 154 -3.40 17.16 0.67
C LEU A 154 -2.45 18.14 -0.02
N ALA A 155 -1.31 17.65 -0.51
CA ALA A 155 -0.33 18.45 -1.22
C ALA A 155 -0.68 18.55 -2.71
N VAL A 156 -0.55 19.76 -3.28
CA VAL A 156 -0.83 20.01 -4.70
C VAL A 156 0.43 20.07 -5.55
N GLU A 157 1.61 20.24 -4.94
CA GLU A 157 2.91 20.32 -5.61
C GLU A 157 3.90 19.32 -4.98
N ASN A 158 4.90 18.88 -5.75
CA ASN A 158 5.89 17.90 -5.30
C ASN A 158 6.84 18.49 -4.24
N GLY A 159 7.34 17.66 -3.32
CA GLY A 159 8.30 18.08 -2.30
C GLY A 159 7.79 19.19 -1.36
N THR A 160 6.48 19.27 -1.14
CA THR A 160 5.85 20.20 -0.19
C THR A 160 6.16 19.78 1.24
N THR A 161 6.85 20.62 2.01
CA THR A 161 7.13 20.38 3.43
C THR A 161 6.06 21.05 4.29
N VAL A 162 5.37 20.25 5.09
CA VAL A 162 4.27 20.68 5.97
C VAL A 162 4.68 20.48 7.42
N THR A 163 4.44 21.48 8.26
CA THR A 163 4.72 21.45 9.70
C THR A 163 3.46 21.81 10.50
N LEU A 164 3.03 20.92 11.38
CA LEU A 164 2.04 21.15 12.43
C LEU A 164 2.76 21.59 13.72
N SER A 165 2.27 22.65 14.37
CA SER A 165 2.83 23.24 15.57
C SER A 165 1.75 23.88 16.44
N GLY A 166 2.11 24.35 17.64
CA GLY A 166 1.17 25.11 18.50
C GLY A 166 0.05 24.28 19.14
N TYR A 167 0.11 22.96 19.02
CA TYR A 167 -0.76 22.04 19.77
C TYR A 167 -0.25 21.84 21.20
N LEU A 168 -1.11 21.33 22.09
CA LEU A 168 -0.75 21.08 23.50
C LEU A 168 0.30 19.97 23.62
N SER A 169 1.34 20.18 24.45
CA SER A 169 2.49 19.27 24.55
C SER A 169 2.19 17.88 25.13
N GLY A 170 0.94 17.62 25.55
CA GLY A 170 0.47 16.35 26.10
C GLY A 170 -0.35 15.51 25.13
N LEU A 171 -0.60 15.97 23.90
CA LEU A 171 -1.37 15.21 22.92
C LEU A 171 -0.57 14.03 22.36
N ILE A 172 -1.23 12.89 22.21
CA ILE A 172 -0.67 11.67 21.64
C ILE A 172 -1.30 11.48 20.26
N PHE A 173 -0.46 11.44 19.23
CA PHE A 173 -0.93 11.23 17.86
C PHE A 173 -1.10 9.73 17.59
N THR A 174 -2.14 9.38 16.87
CA THR A 174 -2.39 8.00 16.41
C THR A 174 -1.17 7.52 15.60
N ASN A 175 -0.62 6.34 15.95
CA ASN A 175 0.64 5.77 15.46
C ASN A 175 1.93 6.58 15.68
N ASP A 176 1.89 7.70 16.41
CA ASP A 176 3.06 8.51 16.68
C ASP A 176 3.04 9.04 18.12
N SER A 177 3.57 8.21 19.03
CA SER A 177 3.73 8.55 20.45
C SER A 177 4.93 9.45 20.73
N THR A 178 5.60 10.00 19.71
CA THR A 178 6.79 10.85 19.90
C THR A 178 6.35 12.20 20.45
N ILE A 179 6.76 12.52 21.68
CA ILE A 179 6.53 13.84 22.27
C ILE A 179 7.40 14.86 21.53
N SER A 180 6.76 15.80 20.85
CA SER A 180 7.41 16.88 20.12
C SER A 180 6.56 18.14 20.23
N SER A 181 7.18 19.31 20.02
CA SER A 181 6.46 20.58 19.87
C SER A 181 6.01 20.82 18.42
N THR A 182 6.55 20.05 17.46
CA THR A 182 6.22 20.11 16.04
C THR A 182 6.16 18.72 15.40
N LYS A 183 5.32 18.56 14.38
CA LYS A 183 5.32 17.39 13.48
C LYS A 183 5.56 17.87 12.06
N THR A 184 6.53 17.30 11.36
CA THR A 184 6.90 17.73 10.00
C THR A 184 6.89 16.54 9.04
N VAL A 185 6.32 16.74 7.87
CA VAL A 185 6.27 15.75 6.78
C VAL A 185 6.55 16.42 5.44
N THR A 186 7.21 15.72 4.53
CA THR A 186 7.38 16.15 3.14
C THR A 186 6.52 15.27 2.23
N LEU A 187 5.64 15.90 1.45
CA LEU A 187 4.62 15.30 0.61
C LEU A 187 4.82 15.68 -0.86
N ASN A 188 4.53 14.75 -1.77
CA ASN A 188 4.46 15.03 -3.20
C ASN A 188 3.03 15.41 -3.64
N SER A 189 2.89 15.88 -4.88
CA SER A 189 1.58 16.21 -5.43
C SER A 189 0.67 14.98 -5.42
N GLY A 190 -0.55 15.14 -4.87
CA GLY A 190 -1.51 14.06 -4.69
C GLY A 190 -1.22 13.14 -3.49
N GLU A 191 -0.12 13.37 -2.75
CA GLU A 191 0.10 12.74 -1.45
C GLU A 191 -0.58 13.54 -0.33
N SER A 192 -0.96 12.82 0.71
CA SER A 192 -1.74 13.31 1.84
C SER A 192 -1.17 12.80 3.16
N TYR A 193 -1.51 13.51 4.24
CA TYR A 193 -1.15 13.13 5.60
C TYR A 193 -2.27 13.49 6.56
N ILE A 194 -2.61 12.57 7.46
CA ILE A 194 -3.66 12.73 8.46
C ILE A 194 -2.97 12.89 9.82
N PHE A 195 -3.07 14.09 10.39
CA PHE A 195 -2.77 14.31 11.79
C PHE A 195 -4.03 13.96 12.59
N ASP A 196 -3.94 12.94 13.42
CA ASP A 196 -5.05 12.49 14.25
C ASP A 196 -4.56 12.31 15.69
N VAL A 197 -5.39 12.76 16.63
CA VAL A 197 -5.17 12.62 18.07
C VAL A 197 -6.29 11.77 18.65
N ASP A 198 -5.90 10.68 19.32
CA ASP A 198 -6.80 9.75 20.01
C ASP A 198 -6.90 10.11 21.50
N GLU A 199 -8.11 10.11 22.05
CA GLU A 199 -8.41 10.62 23.40
C GLU A 199 -7.98 9.63 24.50
N GLY A 200 -6.77 9.83 25.06
CA GLY A 200 -6.27 9.12 26.24
C GLY A 200 -6.11 9.95 27.52
N THR A 201 -6.21 11.30 27.47
CA THR A 201 -5.95 12.18 28.62
C THR A 201 -6.94 13.36 28.72
N ASN A 202 -7.09 13.95 29.91
CA ASN A 202 -8.00 15.10 30.13
C ASN A 202 -7.55 16.38 29.40
N GLU A 203 -6.28 16.49 29.03
CA GLU A 203 -5.76 17.56 28.17
C GLU A 203 -6.23 17.44 26.70
N ALA A 204 -6.95 16.37 26.34
CA ALA A 204 -7.39 16.10 24.97
C ALA A 204 -8.70 16.79 24.55
N LEU A 205 -9.49 17.39 25.46
CA LEU A 205 -10.82 17.94 25.13
C LEU A 205 -10.82 19.10 24.13
N ASP A 206 -9.68 19.79 24.05
CA ASP A 206 -9.44 20.88 23.11
C ASP A 206 -8.73 20.40 21.84
N GLY A 207 -8.31 19.13 21.79
CA GLY A 207 -7.69 18.50 20.63
C GLY A 207 -6.63 19.36 19.95
N LEU A 208 -6.82 19.59 18.65
CA LEU A 208 -5.96 20.44 17.83
C LEU A 208 -6.55 21.85 17.61
N ILE A 209 -7.53 22.30 18.41
CA ILE A 209 -8.11 23.64 18.26
C ILE A 209 -7.00 24.69 18.38
N GLY A 210 -6.86 25.54 17.37
CA GLY A 210 -5.87 26.61 17.35
C GLY A 210 -4.45 26.16 17.02
N ALA A 211 -4.21 24.87 16.75
CA ALA A 211 -2.93 24.41 16.22
C ALA A 211 -2.67 25.08 14.86
N LYS A 212 -1.39 25.32 14.56
CA LYS A 212 -0.94 26.02 13.36
C LYS A 212 -0.29 25.05 12.38
N ILE A 213 -0.73 25.10 11.13
CA ILE A 213 -0.08 24.42 10.01
C ILE A 213 0.63 25.45 9.14
N THR A 214 1.90 25.17 8.83
CA THR A 214 2.70 25.94 7.86
C THR A 214 3.25 25.02 6.78
N ALA A 215 3.24 25.47 5.54
CA ALA A 215 3.84 24.78 4.41
C ALA A 215 4.70 25.73 3.56
N ASP A 216 5.71 25.18 2.87
CA ASP A 216 6.54 25.94 1.93
C ASP A 216 5.90 26.10 0.54
N LYS A 217 4.87 25.30 0.23
CA LYS A 217 4.06 25.33 -0.99
C LYS A 217 2.57 25.21 -0.65
N PRO A 218 1.65 25.60 -1.56
CA PRO A 218 0.22 25.53 -1.29
C PRO A 218 -0.25 24.10 -0.98
N ILE A 219 -1.13 23.97 0.02
CA ILE A 219 -1.81 22.73 0.42
C ILE A 219 -3.31 22.97 0.60
N SER A 220 -4.10 21.89 0.52
CA SER A 220 -5.50 21.89 0.97
C SER A 220 -5.59 21.30 2.37
N VAL A 221 -6.37 21.94 3.26
CA VAL A 221 -6.57 21.51 4.64
C VAL A 221 -8.04 21.29 4.94
N SER A 222 -8.40 20.11 5.45
CA SER A 222 -9.68 19.90 6.14
C SER A 222 -9.43 19.58 7.61
N ASN A 223 -10.37 19.94 8.47
CA ASN A 223 -10.22 19.76 9.92
C ASN A 223 -11.56 19.45 10.57
N GLY A 224 -11.49 18.96 11.80
CA GLY A 224 -12.67 18.68 12.59
C GLY A 224 -12.54 17.49 13.52
N SER A 225 -13.67 16.85 13.79
CA SER A 225 -13.81 15.63 14.57
C SER A 225 -14.78 14.69 13.87
N PHE A 226 -14.41 13.42 13.67
CA PHE A 226 -15.32 12.44 13.05
C PHE A 226 -16.30 11.85 14.05
N SER A 227 -15.96 11.91 15.34
CA SER A 227 -16.73 11.36 16.45
C SER A 227 -16.83 12.38 17.59
N GLY A 228 -17.19 13.61 17.25
CA GLY A 228 -17.28 14.72 18.20
C GLY A 228 -18.42 14.51 19.19
N ARG A 229 -18.10 14.58 20.48
CA ARG A 229 -19.04 14.52 21.60
C ARG A 229 -19.14 15.86 22.32
N MET A 230 -19.98 16.74 21.78
CA MET A 230 -20.19 18.10 22.31
C MET A 230 -21.12 18.15 23.53
N ALA A 231 -22.08 17.22 23.63
CA ALA A 231 -23.03 17.12 24.72
C ALA A 231 -22.81 15.87 25.58
N GLU A 232 -23.50 15.78 26.73
CA GLU A 232 -23.41 14.61 27.62
C GLU A 232 -23.81 13.30 26.93
N THR A 233 -24.66 13.39 25.90
CA THR A 233 -25.06 12.28 25.04
C THR A 233 -24.98 12.68 23.57
N GLY A 234 -24.78 11.70 22.68
CA GLY A 234 -24.60 11.96 21.25
C GLY A 234 -23.13 11.89 20.80
N VAL A 235 -22.94 11.58 19.53
CA VAL A 235 -21.67 11.60 18.81
C VAL A 235 -22.01 12.04 17.41
N ASP A 236 -21.23 12.94 16.81
CA ASP A 236 -21.48 13.37 15.44
C ASP A 236 -20.18 13.72 14.71
N ILE A 237 -20.32 13.91 13.42
CA ILE A 237 -19.23 14.36 12.56
C ILE A 237 -19.32 15.88 12.49
N PHE A 238 -18.18 16.55 12.72
CA PHE A 238 -18.04 17.99 12.59
C PHE A 238 -16.82 18.25 11.72
N MET A 239 -17.01 18.49 10.43
CA MET A 239 -15.89 18.67 9.50
C MET A 239 -16.16 19.73 8.46
N ASP A 240 -15.16 20.55 8.15
CA ASP A 240 -15.20 21.44 6.98
C ASP A 240 -13.79 21.61 6.38
N GLN A 241 -13.74 22.23 5.20
CA GLN A 241 -12.50 22.65 4.57
C GLN A 241 -12.09 24.04 5.07
N SER A 242 -10.82 24.17 5.48
CA SER A 242 -10.25 25.44 5.89
C SER A 242 -9.86 26.29 4.68
N VAL A 243 -9.72 27.58 4.91
CA VAL A 243 -9.03 28.53 4.01
C VAL A 243 -7.74 28.99 4.67
N PRO A 244 -6.75 29.52 3.93
CA PRO A 244 -5.52 29.98 4.55
C PRO A 244 -5.71 31.34 5.25
N VAL A 245 -4.80 31.70 6.16
CA VAL A 245 -4.89 32.90 7.02
C VAL A 245 -5.13 34.17 6.21
N GLU A 246 -4.52 34.31 5.04
CA GLU A 246 -4.68 35.47 4.17
C GLU A 246 -6.08 35.63 3.56
N LYS A 247 -6.93 34.60 3.65
CA LYS A 247 -8.33 34.58 3.19
C LYS A 247 -9.36 34.79 4.30
N THR A 248 -8.90 34.92 5.54
CA THR A 248 -9.75 35.25 6.69
C THR A 248 -10.02 36.76 6.78
N GLY A 249 -10.94 37.18 7.65
CA GLY A 249 -11.31 38.57 7.84
C GLY A 249 -11.65 38.92 9.28
N LYS A 250 -12.33 40.05 9.49
CA LYS A 250 -12.51 40.67 10.82
C LYS A 250 -13.96 40.86 11.25
N GLU A 251 -14.91 40.80 10.33
CA GLU A 251 -16.33 41.02 10.58
C GLU A 251 -17.12 39.85 10.00
N PHE A 252 -18.05 39.32 10.80
CA PHE A 252 -18.78 38.09 10.48
C PHE A 252 -20.22 38.20 10.99
N ILE A 253 -21.16 37.57 10.28
CA ILE A 253 -22.50 37.28 10.77
C ILE A 253 -22.68 35.77 10.75
N ILE A 254 -22.98 35.20 11.91
CA ILE A 254 -23.25 33.76 12.09
C ILE A 254 -24.74 33.63 12.31
N MET A 255 -25.42 32.83 11.48
CA MET A 255 -26.83 32.50 11.68
C MET A 255 -26.95 31.14 12.36
N GLY A 256 -27.85 31.04 13.35
CA GLY A 256 -28.11 29.78 14.05
C GLY A 256 -28.70 28.71 13.12
N GLY A 257 -28.38 27.45 13.40
CA GLY A 257 -28.96 26.28 12.74
C GLY A 257 -30.38 25.98 13.20
N ASN A 258 -30.67 24.70 13.42
CA ASN A 258 -31.98 24.19 13.87
C ASN A 258 -32.04 23.92 15.38
N GLY A 259 -31.02 24.29 16.15
CA GLY A 259 -30.98 24.07 17.60
C GLY A 259 -32.05 24.85 18.37
N ASN A 260 -32.18 24.53 19.66
CA ASN A 260 -33.14 25.14 20.57
C ASN A 260 -32.64 26.49 21.12
N PHE A 261 -32.74 27.55 20.31
CA PHE A 261 -32.42 28.90 20.77
C PHE A 261 -33.44 29.43 21.80
N PRO A 262 -33.02 30.35 22.71
CA PRO A 262 -31.68 30.93 22.83
C PRO A 262 -30.68 30.09 23.63
N LYS A 263 -31.07 28.91 24.14
CA LYS A 263 -30.21 28.06 24.99
C LYS A 263 -30.09 26.67 24.39
N SER A 264 -29.29 26.60 23.35
CA SER A 264 -28.96 25.39 22.64
C SER A 264 -27.75 24.71 23.30
N GLU A 265 -27.75 23.38 23.32
CA GLU A 265 -26.69 22.55 23.90
C GLU A 265 -25.51 22.34 22.93
N ILE A 266 -25.74 22.51 21.62
CA ILE A 266 -24.73 22.32 20.57
C ILE A 266 -24.34 23.63 19.88
N GLU A 267 -25.29 24.54 19.65
CA GLU A 267 -25.06 25.77 18.88
C GLU A 267 -24.07 26.69 19.60
N SER A 268 -22.93 26.91 18.96
CA SER A 268 -21.87 27.78 19.45
C SER A 268 -21.02 28.31 18.30
N THR A 269 -20.35 29.44 18.53
CA THR A 269 -19.38 29.98 17.58
C THR A 269 -17.96 29.84 18.14
N LEU A 270 -17.09 29.15 17.41
CA LEU A 270 -15.66 29.12 17.69
C LEU A 270 -14.96 30.27 16.97
N ILE A 271 -14.19 31.07 17.70
CA ILE A 271 -13.34 32.14 17.16
C ILE A 271 -11.89 31.83 17.47
N ILE A 272 -11.03 31.81 16.46
CA ILE A 272 -9.58 31.55 16.59
C ILE A 272 -8.80 32.77 16.09
N ALA A 273 -7.92 33.31 16.93
CA ALA A 273 -7.09 34.46 16.56
C ALA A 273 -5.92 34.05 15.66
N THR A 274 -5.69 34.78 14.57
CA THR A 274 -4.49 34.57 13.74
C THR A 274 -3.28 35.40 14.19
N LYS A 275 -3.47 36.28 15.19
CA LYS A 275 -2.43 37.15 15.76
C LYS A 275 -2.61 37.32 17.27
N ASP A 276 -1.51 37.62 17.93
CA ASP A 276 -1.47 37.96 19.35
C ASP A 276 -2.32 39.21 19.66
N ASN A 277 -2.90 39.24 20.85
CA ASN A 277 -3.70 40.36 21.38
C ASN A 277 -4.90 40.77 20.50
N THR A 278 -5.61 39.80 19.93
CA THR A 278 -6.83 40.07 19.14
C THR A 278 -8.01 40.35 20.08
N ASP A 279 -8.61 41.53 20.00
CA ASP A 279 -9.85 41.84 20.71
C ASP A 279 -11.08 41.41 19.88
N VAL A 280 -12.09 40.86 20.56
CA VAL A 280 -13.36 40.39 19.97
C VAL A 280 -14.53 41.16 20.60
N TYR A 281 -15.45 41.60 19.75
CA TYR A 281 -16.67 42.34 20.08
C TYR A 281 -17.87 41.59 19.50
N LEU A 282 -18.98 41.58 20.24
CA LEU A 282 -20.22 40.91 19.83
C LEU A 282 -21.32 41.94 19.62
N ASN A 283 -22.14 41.72 18.59
CA ASN A 283 -23.33 42.53 18.32
C ASN A 283 -22.98 44.03 18.27
N ASN A 284 -23.82 44.89 18.86
CA ASN A 284 -23.56 46.33 18.92
C ASN A 284 -22.82 46.77 20.20
N GLU A 285 -22.12 45.85 20.88
CA GLU A 285 -21.42 46.16 22.13
C GLU A 285 -20.13 46.93 21.86
N THR A 286 -19.93 48.03 22.59
CA THR A 286 -18.70 48.85 22.52
C THR A 286 -17.60 48.35 23.45
N THR A 287 -17.95 47.47 24.40
CA THR A 287 -17.00 46.82 25.29
C THR A 287 -16.55 45.52 24.64
N LYS A 288 -15.25 45.22 24.70
CA LYS A 288 -14.76 43.95 24.19
C LYS A 288 -15.30 42.79 25.01
N TYR A 289 -15.74 41.75 24.32
CA TYR A 289 -16.17 40.50 24.94
C TYR A 289 -14.96 39.71 25.45
N ALA A 290 -13.89 39.64 24.64
CA ALA A 290 -12.67 38.94 25.00
C ALA A 290 -11.43 39.59 24.36
N ASN A 291 -10.28 39.36 24.98
CA ASN A 291 -8.96 39.55 24.38
C ASN A 291 -8.29 38.18 24.27
N ILE A 292 -7.87 37.82 23.07
CA ILE A 292 -7.17 36.56 22.79
C ILE A 292 -5.67 36.88 22.72
N PRO A 293 -4.86 36.49 23.74
CA PRO A 293 -3.52 37.03 23.92
C PRO A 293 -2.49 36.47 22.93
N LYS A 294 -2.76 35.32 22.31
CA LYS A 294 -1.82 34.62 21.41
C LYS A 294 -2.50 34.20 20.11
N ALA A 295 -1.76 34.21 19.00
CA ALA A 295 -2.16 33.53 17.77
C ALA A 295 -2.38 32.04 18.04
N GLY A 296 -3.44 31.48 17.46
CA GLY A 296 -3.94 30.14 17.77
C GLY A 296 -4.75 30.07 19.07
N GLY A 297 -4.78 31.12 19.89
CA GLY A 297 -5.73 31.23 20.99
C GLY A 297 -7.17 31.32 20.45
N TYR A 298 -8.13 30.85 21.23
CA TYR A 298 -9.52 30.77 20.79
C TYR A 298 -10.51 30.96 21.94
N ILE A 299 -11.76 31.22 21.57
CA ILE A 299 -12.91 31.31 22.48
C ILE A 299 -14.14 30.67 21.84
N PHE A 300 -15.04 30.15 22.68
CA PHE A 300 -16.37 29.71 22.27
C PHE A 300 -17.41 30.73 22.73
N ILE A 301 -18.29 31.13 21.81
CA ILE A 301 -19.43 31.99 22.08
C ILE A 301 -20.69 31.12 22.17
N PRO A 302 -21.36 31.05 23.32
CA PRO A 302 -22.58 30.26 23.48
C PRO A 302 -23.78 30.88 22.72
N SER A 303 -24.77 30.04 22.42
CA SER A 303 -26.01 30.41 21.71
C SER A 303 -26.83 31.53 22.39
N ASP A 304 -26.67 31.74 23.70
CA ASP A 304 -27.39 32.80 24.43
C ASP A 304 -26.91 34.22 24.11
N LYS A 305 -25.80 34.35 23.36
CA LYS A 305 -25.31 35.62 22.82
C LYS A 305 -25.88 35.97 21.45
N TYR A 306 -26.59 35.04 20.82
CA TYR A 306 -27.22 35.29 19.53
C TYR A 306 -28.45 36.17 19.74
N GLN A 307 -28.62 37.13 18.84
CA GLN A 307 -29.75 38.04 18.82
C GLN A 307 -30.99 37.32 18.34
N ASP A 308 -32.12 37.54 19.02
CA ASP A 308 -33.44 37.14 18.55
C ASP A 308 -33.88 38.07 17.42
N LEU A 309 -33.88 37.58 16.19
CA LEU A 309 -34.36 38.33 15.03
C LEU A 309 -35.82 38.00 14.72
N ASP A 310 -36.19 36.72 14.89
CA ASP A 310 -37.55 36.22 14.85
C ASP A 310 -37.62 34.82 15.52
N GLY A 311 -37.70 34.80 16.85
CA GLY A 311 -37.71 33.60 17.66
C GLY A 311 -38.91 32.68 17.40
N ALA A 312 -40.02 33.21 16.87
CA ALA A 312 -41.17 32.39 16.46
C ALA A 312 -40.81 31.44 15.31
N ASN A 313 -39.89 31.85 14.43
CA ASN A 313 -39.37 31.06 13.32
C ASN A 313 -37.94 30.53 13.56
N ASN A 314 -37.44 30.58 14.81
CA ASN A 314 -36.10 30.16 15.20
C ASN A 314 -34.98 30.87 14.40
N ILE A 315 -35.12 32.18 14.18
CA ILE A 315 -34.14 32.99 13.45
C ILE A 315 -33.32 33.80 14.45
N TYR A 316 -32.08 33.36 14.64
CA TYR A 316 -31.10 33.96 15.54
C TYR A 316 -29.81 34.23 14.78
N ALA A 317 -29.13 35.33 15.11
CA ALA A 317 -27.84 35.66 14.51
C ALA A 317 -26.89 36.30 15.52
N LEU A 318 -25.59 36.07 15.32
CA LEU A 318 -24.51 36.68 16.07
C LEU A 318 -23.68 37.53 15.11
N TYR A 319 -23.46 38.79 15.46
CA TYR A 319 -22.46 39.63 14.79
C TYR A 319 -21.16 39.59 15.57
N VAL A 320 -20.06 39.31 14.88
CA VAL A 320 -18.71 39.27 15.46
C VAL A 320 -17.83 40.29 14.75
N LYS A 321 -17.11 41.09 15.54
CA LYS A 321 -16.08 42.01 15.06
C LYS A 321 -14.78 41.80 15.83
N SER A 322 -13.64 41.84 15.14
CA SER A 322 -12.32 41.72 15.74
C SER A 322 -11.34 42.79 15.28
N THR A 323 -10.25 43.01 16.04
CA THR A 323 -9.19 43.95 15.65
C THR A 323 -8.30 43.42 14.52
N ASP A 324 -8.10 42.10 14.51
CA ASP A 324 -7.29 41.37 13.56
C ASP A 324 -8.08 40.22 12.93
N ASN A 325 -7.48 39.61 11.91
CA ASN A 325 -8.10 38.50 11.21
C ASN A 325 -8.32 37.30 12.16
N VAL A 326 -9.45 36.63 12.01
CA VAL A 326 -9.83 35.47 12.81
C VAL A 326 -10.46 34.39 11.93
N TYR A 327 -10.37 33.14 12.37
CA TYR A 327 -11.28 32.08 11.89
C TYR A 327 -12.55 32.10 12.72
N VAL A 328 -13.68 31.88 12.06
CA VAL A 328 -14.99 31.75 12.70
C VAL A 328 -15.63 30.46 12.19
N TYR A 329 -15.88 29.52 13.10
CA TYR A 329 -16.62 28.29 12.80
C TYR A 329 -17.97 28.33 13.52
N GLY A 330 -19.04 28.06 12.80
CA GLY A 330 -20.36 27.79 13.36
C GLY A 330 -20.48 26.31 13.67
N ILE A 331 -20.67 25.98 14.95
CA ILE A 331 -21.09 24.66 15.38
C ILE A 331 -22.60 24.74 15.52
N LEU A 332 -23.30 23.91 14.78
CA LEU A 332 -24.74 24.04 14.58
C LEU A 332 -25.45 22.71 14.77
N ALA A 333 -26.74 22.79 15.03
CA ALA A 333 -27.60 21.62 15.09
C ALA A 333 -28.40 21.47 13.79
N GLY A 334 -28.41 20.26 13.27
CA GLY A 334 -29.15 19.85 12.08
C GLY A 334 -30.63 19.62 12.35
N SER A 335 -30.99 19.15 13.55
CA SER A 335 -32.37 18.90 13.95
C SER A 335 -32.69 19.51 15.32
N ARG A 336 -33.90 20.07 15.45
CA ARG A 336 -34.38 20.62 16.72
C ARG A 336 -34.78 19.53 17.72
N ASP A 337 -35.41 18.46 17.21
CA ASP A 337 -35.99 17.39 18.01
C ASP A 337 -34.93 16.43 18.59
N GLN A 338 -33.76 16.37 17.94
CA GLN A 338 -32.62 15.55 18.34
C GLN A 338 -31.33 16.34 18.22
N GLU A 339 -31.31 17.54 18.80
CA GLU A 339 -30.18 18.48 18.71
C GLU A 339 -28.83 17.88 19.12
N MET A 340 -28.76 17.21 20.28
CA MET A 340 -27.52 16.67 20.83
C MET A 340 -26.80 15.66 19.90
N PRO A 341 -27.51 14.68 19.31
CA PRO A 341 -26.93 13.79 18.32
C PRO A 341 -27.25 14.25 16.89
N SER A 342 -27.36 15.54 16.57
CA SER A 342 -27.48 16.00 15.17
C SER A 342 -26.58 17.19 14.88
N GLY A 343 -25.32 17.11 15.27
CA GLY A 343 -24.32 18.15 15.04
C GLY A 343 -23.95 18.36 13.56
N GLY A 344 -23.41 19.54 13.28
CA GLY A 344 -22.68 19.84 12.05
C GLY A 344 -21.77 21.05 12.26
N MET A 345 -20.81 21.24 11.35
CA MET A 345 -19.87 22.36 11.41
C MET A 345 -19.77 23.08 10.07
N ASN A 346 -19.63 24.40 10.11
CA ASN A 346 -19.22 25.16 8.93
C ASN A 346 -18.22 26.27 9.28
N LEU A 347 -17.26 26.49 8.39
CA LEU A 347 -16.46 27.69 8.40
C LEU A 347 -17.35 28.86 7.91
N ILE A 348 -17.29 30.00 8.59
CA ILE A 348 -18.07 31.20 8.28
C ILE A 348 -17.17 32.19 7.51
N PRO A 349 -17.60 32.68 6.34
CA PRO A 349 -16.84 33.65 5.58
C PRO A 349 -16.93 35.05 6.20
N ALA A 350 -15.88 35.86 6.03
CA ALA A 350 -15.90 37.26 6.42
C ALA A 350 -16.84 38.08 5.53
N LEU A 351 -17.46 39.10 6.14
CA LEU A 351 -18.31 40.06 5.44
C LEU A 351 -17.49 40.87 4.42
N SER A 352 -17.98 40.95 3.19
CA SER A 352 -17.38 41.79 2.14
C SER A 352 -18.40 42.11 1.07
N CYS A 353 -18.50 43.38 0.64
CA CYS A 353 -19.36 43.71 -0.49
C CYS A 353 -18.79 43.25 -1.85
N PHE A 354 -17.54 42.76 -1.88
CA PHE A 354 -16.93 42.08 -3.04
C PHE A 354 -17.40 40.64 -3.21
N LEU A 355 -18.28 40.13 -2.35
CA LEU A 355 -18.94 38.83 -2.53
C LEU A 355 -19.80 38.81 -3.80
N PRO A 356 -20.03 37.64 -4.41
CA PRO A 356 -20.86 37.49 -5.61
C PRO A 356 -22.30 37.97 -5.38
N SER A 357 -23.05 38.20 -6.45
CA SER A 357 -24.49 38.54 -6.40
C SER A 357 -25.41 37.34 -6.62
N LYS A 358 -24.86 36.17 -6.94
CA LYS A 358 -25.64 34.97 -7.25
C LYS A 358 -24.85 33.68 -6.99
N ILE A 359 -25.52 32.65 -6.49
CA ILE A 359 -25.05 31.27 -6.26
C ILE A 359 -25.91 30.39 -7.17
N ASP A 360 -25.32 29.74 -8.18
CA ASP A 360 -26.06 29.09 -9.26
C ASP A 360 -25.27 27.89 -9.79
N GLU A 361 -25.63 26.64 -9.52
CA GLU A 361 -26.78 26.08 -8.81
C GLU A 361 -26.23 25.17 -7.69
N LEU A 362 -26.72 25.24 -6.46
CA LEU A 362 -26.38 24.25 -5.42
C LEU A 362 -27.18 22.98 -5.69
N SER A 363 -26.52 21.84 -5.84
CA SER A 363 -27.18 20.56 -6.14
C SER A 363 -27.88 19.97 -4.91
N GLU A 364 -29.14 19.57 -5.06
CA GLU A 364 -29.86 18.65 -4.15
C GLU A 364 -29.57 18.90 -2.66
N VAL A 365 -29.81 20.11 -2.15
CA VAL A 365 -29.27 20.55 -0.83
C VAL A 365 -29.75 19.70 0.35
N ASN A 366 -30.87 19.00 0.20
CA ASN A 366 -31.46 18.13 1.21
C ASN A 366 -31.14 16.64 1.02
N ARG A 367 -30.25 16.29 0.08
CA ARG A 367 -29.89 14.90 -0.22
C ARG A 367 -28.49 14.57 0.30
N LEU A 368 -28.42 13.54 1.13
CA LEU A 368 -27.17 12.91 1.54
C LEU A 368 -27.02 11.53 0.87
N PRO A 369 -25.79 11.01 0.72
CA PRO A 369 -25.63 9.61 0.34
C PRO A 369 -26.28 8.71 1.42
N LEU A 370 -26.94 7.63 0.99
CA LEU A 370 -27.80 6.74 1.79
C LEU A 370 -27.52 6.78 3.30
N THR A 371 -28.44 7.29 4.10
CA THR A 371 -28.34 7.32 5.57
C THR A 371 -29.08 6.14 6.18
N TYR A 372 -28.66 5.73 7.38
CA TYR A 372 -29.27 4.63 8.12
C TYR A 372 -29.77 5.14 9.47
N THR A 373 -31.09 5.16 9.67
CA THR A 373 -31.74 5.53 10.93
C THR A 373 -32.63 4.35 11.40
N GLY A 374 -32.21 3.60 12.45
CA GLY A 374 -32.98 2.47 13.00
C GLY A 374 -32.17 1.26 13.50
N PRO A 375 -32.80 0.14 13.91
CA PRO A 375 -32.12 -1.13 14.22
C PRO A 375 -31.72 -1.86 12.93
N GLN A 376 -30.49 -2.40 12.89
CA GLN A 376 -29.66 -2.95 11.76
C GLN A 376 -30.32 -3.79 10.62
N SER A 377 -31.65 -3.97 10.63
CA SER A 377 -32.46 -4.75 9.69
C SER A 377 -33.51 -3.96 8.87
N SER A 378 -33.69 -2.64 9.05
CA SER A 378 -34.61 -1.83 8.22
C SER A 378 -34.03 -1.36 6.88
N VAL A 379 -34.92 -1.07 5.92
CA VAL A 379 -34.72 -0.91 4.47
C VAL A 379 -33.94 0.37 4.09
N ARG A 380 -33.13 0.27 3.02
CA ARG A 380 -32.46 1.39 2.33
C ARG A 380 -33.49 2.38 1.76
N SER A 381 -33.41 3.66 2.09
CA SER A 381 -34.08 4.71 1.33
C SER A 381 -33.16 5.92 1.17
N GLU A 382 -33.25 6.60 0.02
CA GLU A 382 -32.75 7.97 -0.09
C GLU A 382 -33.46 8.81 0.98
N GLU A 383 -32.70 9.43 1.88
CA GLU A 383 -33.27 10.25 2.95
C GLU A 383 -33.15 11.72 2.52
N TYR A 384 -34.31 12.38 2.50
CA TYR A 384 -34.41 13.81 2.29
C TYR A 384 -34.49 14.48 3.66
N HIS A 385 -33.52 15.34 3.95
CA HIS A 385 -33.39 16.00 5.25
C HIS A 385 -34.12 17.34 5.29
N ASN A 386 -34.51 17.78 6.49
CA ASN A 386 -34.98 19.16 6.63
C ASN A 386 -33.77 20.09 6.57
N VAL A 387 -33.80 21.08 5.67
CA VAL A 387 -32.69 22.01 5.48
C VAL A 387 -33.18 23.43 5.70
N LYS A 388 -32.48 24.15 6.57
CA LYS A 388 -32.59 25.58 6.76
C LYS A 388 -31.50 26.27 5.94
N LEU A 389 -31.91 27.04 4.95
CA LEU A 389 -31.02 27.85 4.14
C LEU A 389 -30.86 29.23 4.80
N ASN A 390 -29.64 29.50 5.25
CA ASN A 390 -29.24 30.75 5.91
C ASN A 390 -28.57 31.66 4.88
N ILE A 391 -29.19 32.79 4.57
CA ILE A 391 -28.75 33.72 3.52
C ILE A 391 -28.37 35.05 4.16
N LEU A 392 -27.24 35.59 3.75
CA LEU A 392 -26.75 36.89 4.14
C LEU A 392 -26.61 37.74 2.88
N ALA A 393 -27.21 38.94 2.87
CA ALA A 393 -27.13 39.84 1.74
C ALA A 393 -26.84 41.28 2.17
N GLN A 394 -26.19 42.04 1.29
CA GLN A 394 -25.95 43.46 1.50
C GLN A 394 -27.30 44.19 1.62
N LYS A 395 -27.36 45.15 2.53
CA LYS A 395 -28.59 45.85 2.90
C LYS A 395 -29.38 46.38 1.69
N GLY A 396 -30.68 46.10 1.72
CA GLY A 396 -31.63 46.47 0.67
C GLY A 396 -31.48 45.66 -0.62
N ALA A 397 -30.79 44.51 -0.59
CA ALA A 397 -30.73 43.59 -1.72
C ALA A 397 -32.10 42.97 -2.02
N SER A 398 -32.39 42.78 -3.30
CA SER A 398 -33.59 42.10 -3.76
C SER A 398 -33.32 40.61 -3.91
N VAL A 399 -33.43 39.87 -2.80
CA VAL A 399 -33.06 38.44 -2.70
C VAL A 399 -34.17 37.54 -3.24
N ASN A 400 -33.80 36.62 -4.14
CA ASN A 400 -34.65 35.54 -4.63
C ASN A 400 -33.99 34.17 -4.43
N VAL A 401 -34.80 33.15 -4.18
CA VAL A 401 -34.41 31.74 -4.22
C VAL A 401 -35.21 31.05 -5.33
N ASN A 402 -34.52 30.42 -6.29
CA ASN A 402 -35.12 29.80 -7.47
C ASN A 402 -36.08 30.75 -8.23
N GLY A 403 -35.70 32.04 -8.31
CA GLY A 403 -36.50 33.08 -8.98
C GLY A 403 -37.77 33.52 -8.23
N SER A 404 -37.95 33.12 -6.96
CA SER A 404 -39.10 33.46 -6.13
C SER A 404 -38.70 34.00 -4.76
N THR A 405 -39.57 34.81 -4.15
CA THR A 405 -39.49 35.23 -2.74
C THR A 405 -40.43 34.41 -1.84
N SER A 406 -41.18 33.47 -2.41
CA SER A 406 -42.17 32.68 -1.65
C SER A 406 -41.51 31.84 -0.56
N GLY A 407 -41.97 32.00 0.69
CA GLY A 407 -41.45 31.27 1.85
C GLY A 407 -40.12 31.81 2.40
N LEU A 408 -39.52 32.81 1.75
CA LEU A 408 -38.33 33.49 2.24
C LEU A 408 -38.70 34.43 3.38
N LEU A 409 -38.11 34.21 4.55
CA LEU A 409 -38.26 35.07 5.73
C LEU A 409 -37.14 36.11 5.74
N GLY A 410 -37.47 37.38 5.98
CA GLY A 410 -36.54 38.51 5.99
C GLY A 410 -36.96 39.63 5.02
N PRO A 411 -36.16 40.70 4.87
CA PRO A 411 -34.87 40.91 5.54
C PRO A 411 -35.01 41.13 7.04
N PHE A 412 -34.10 40.54 7.81
CA PHE A 412 -33.92 40.87 9.23
C PHE A 412 -32.64 41.69 9.42
N LYS A 413 -32.75 42.78 10.18
CA LYS A 413 -31.60 43.59 10.59
C LYS A 413 -30.80 42.83 11.66
N VAL A 414 -29.48 42.86 11.56
CA VAL A 414 -28.57 42.33 12.60
C VAL A 414 -27.94 43.50 13.35
N ASP A 415 -28.12 43.58 14.66
CA ASP A 415 -27.50 44.65 15.45
C ASP A 415 -25.97 44.52 15.46
N GLY A 416 -25.28 45.66 15.33
CA GLY A 416 -23.83 45.72 15.12
C GLY A 416 -23.44 45.82 13.64
N SER A 417 -24.31 45.45 12.70
CA SER A 417 -24.09 45.57 11.27
C SER A 417 -25.05 46.58 10.63
N ALA A 418 -24.51 47.62 9.98
CA ALA A 418 -25.31 48.61 9.26
C ALA A 418 -25.55 48.23 7.78
N ASP A 419 -24.73 47.33 7.24
CA ASP A 419 -24.57 47.08 5.81
C ASP A 419 -25.11 45.72 5.37
N TRP A 420 -25.60 44.90 6.30
CA TRP A 420 -26.02 43.53 6.03
C TRP A 420 -27.36 43.19 6.65
N GLU A 421 -28.12 42.36 5.94
CA GLU A 421 -29.41 41.82 6.34
C GLU A 421 -29.39 40.30 6.14
N VAL A 422 -30.13 39.57 6.96
CA VAL A 422 -30.24 38.12 6.85
C VAL A 422 -31.62 37.68 6.38
N PHE A 423 -31.66 36.55 5.69
CA PHE A 423 -32.86 35.90 5.19
C PHE A 423 -32.78 34.40 5.48
N THR A 424 -33.93 33.74 5.61
CA THR A 424 -34.00 32.31 5.86
C THR A 424 -35.09 31.66 5.02
N LEU A 425 -34.76 30.52 4.42
CA LEU A 425 -35.75 29.62 3.82
C LEU A 425 -35.70 28.28 4.56
N SER A 426 -36.79 27.94 5.25
CA SER A 426 -36.93 26.64 5.93
C SER A 426 -37.46 25.59 4.96
N GLY A 427 -37.00 24.34 5.09
CA GLY A 427 -37.42 23.23 4.23
C GLY A 427 -36.90 23.32 2.79
N ALA A 428 -35.72 23.92 2.59
CA ALA A 428 -35.09 23.99 1.28
C ALA A 428 -34.85 22.58 0.73
N SER A 429 -35.23 22.32 -0.53
CA SER A 429 -35.17 20.99 -1.13
C SER A 429 -34.85 21.02 -2.62
N GLY A 430 -34.15 20.00 -3.10
CA GLY A 430 -33.64 19.93 -4.46
C GLY A 430 -32.57 20.98 -4.72
N ASN A 431 -32.43 21.38 -5.98
CA ASN A 431 -31.44 22.37 -6.37
C ASN A 431 -31.81 23.80 -5.94
N GLN A 432 -30.81 24.59 -5.56
CA GLN A 432 -31.00 25.98 -5.13
C GLN A 432 -30.15 26.95 -5.96
N THR A 433 -30.81 27.92 -6.59
CA THR A 433 -30.19 29.15 -7.10
C THR A 433 -30.57 30.29 -6.15
N ILE A 434 -29.58 31.01 -5.63
CA ILE A 434 -29.77 32.09 -4.66
C ILE A 434 -29.18 33.35 -5.26
N GLU A 435 -29.96 34.41 -5.48
CA GLU A 435 -29.50 35.58 -6.22
C GLU A 435 -30.06 36.89 -5.71
N THR A 436 -29.35 37.97 -6.00
CA THR A 436 -29.84 39.35 -5.90
C THR A 436 -30.10 39.89 -7.29
N THR A 437 -31.28 40.48 -7.53
CA THR A 437 -31.59 41.06 -8.84
C THR A 437 -30.96 42.44 -9.06
N ASP A 438 -30.35 43.02 -8.03
CA ASP A 438 -29.74 44.35 -8.00
C ASP A 438 -28.20 44.35 -7.86
N ASP A 439 -27.56 43.21 -8.16
CA ASP A 439 -26.09 43.02 -8.17
C ASP A 439 -25.39 43.28 -6.81
N LYS A 440 -26.16 43.18 -5.74
CA LYS A 440 -25.67 43.32 -4.36
C LYS A 440 -25.07 42.01 -3.86
N ALA A 441 -24.09 42.13 -2.99
CA ALA A 441 -23.39 40.97 -2.41
C ALA A 441 -24.35 40.04 -1.68
N ILE A 442 -24.18 38.73 -1.90
CA ILE A 442 -24.91 37.66 -1.24
C ILE A 442 -23.97 36.51 -0.89
N THR A 443 -24.30 35.81 0.18
CA THR A 443 -23.68 34.55 0.54
C THR A 443 -24.66 33.66 1.28
N ALA A 444 -24.44 32.35 1.29
CA ALA A 444 -25.37 31.41 1.90
C ALA A 444 -24.68 30.16 2.46
N GLY A 445 -25.24 29.67 3.55
CA GLY A 445 -24.94 28.37 4.15
C GLY A 445 -26.21 27.59 4.47
N ILE A 446 -26.04 26.33 4.83
CA ILE A 446 -27.14 25.47 5.27
C ILE A 446 -26.85 24.87 6.64
N ALA A 447 -27.93 24.64 7.37
CA ALA A 447 -27.99 23.74 8.52
C ALA A 447 -29.09 22.72 8.23
N GLY A 448 -28.78 21.43 8.26
CA GLY A 448 -29.76 20.41 7.92
C GLY A 448 -29.60 19.12 8.70
N GLY A 449 -30.69 18.36 8.78
CA GLY A 449 -30.68 17.07 9.46
C GLY A 449 -32.02 16.34 9.47
N SER A 450 -31.97 15.06 9.84
CA SER A 450 -33.11 14.19 10.13
C SER A 450 -32.72 13.23 11.24
N GLY A 451 -33.48 13.23 12.34
CA GLY A 451 -33.15 12.44 13.53
C GLY A 451 -31.70 12.72 13.99
N PRO A 452 -30.84 11.69 14.13
CA PRO A 452 -29.46 11.86 14.57
C PRO A 452 -28.46 12.24 13.45
N ALA A 453 -28.90 12.35 12.19
CA ALA A 453 -28.02 12.79 11.12
C ALA A 453 -28.10 14.31 11.00
N GLY A 454 -27.08 15.03 11.48
CA GLY A 454 -26.90 16.47 11.26
C GLY A 454 -25.84 16.77 10.18
N PHE A 455 -25.83 17.99 9.65
CA PHE A 455 -24.76 18.50 8.80
C PHE A 455 -24.82 20.03 8.67
N GLY A 456 -23.67 20.63 8.40
CA GLY A 456 -23.51 22.05 8.12
C GLY A 456 -22.74 22.30 6.84
N GLY A 457 -22.94 23.46 6.21
CA GLY A 457 -22.14 23.85 5.05
C GLY A 457 -22.26 25.32 4.71
N TYR A 458 -21.23 25.90 4.10
CA TYR A 458 -21.23 27.28 3.63
C TYR A 458 -20.66 27.33 2.22
N PHE A 459 -21.45 27.82 1.25
CA PHE A 459 -21.25 27.58 -0.19
C PHE A 459 -20.77 28.79 -0.99
N ALA A 460 -20.79 29.98 -0.39
CA ALA A 460 -20.23 31.19 -0.96
C ALA A 460 -19.48 31.95 0.15
N GLY A 461 -18.62 32.90 -0.21
CA GLY A 461 -18.06 33.83 0.80
C GLY A 461 -16.54 33.91 0.88
N PHE A 462 -15.83 32.88 0.46
CA PHE A 462 -14.38 32.75 0.72
C PHE A 462 -13.49 33.37 -0.38
N SER A 463 -14.11 33.86 -1.46
CA SER A 463 -13.51 34.76 -2.45
C SER A 463 -13.71 36.25 -2.14
N SER A 464 -14.09 36.59 -0.90
CA SER A 464 -14.33 37.98 -0.45
C SER A 464 -13.13 38.91 -0.60
N ILE A 465 -11.92 38.34 -0.64
CA ILE A 465 -10.65 39.01 -0.92
C ILE A 465 -10.18 38.56 -2.31
N PRO A 466 -10.21 39.47 -3.32
CA PRO A 466 -9.73 39.16 -4.66
C PRO A 466 -8.31 38.58 -4.62
N SER A 467 -8.10 37.47 -5.29
CA SER A 467 -6.78 36.84 -5.40
C SER A 467 -6.58 36.21 -6.76
N ILE A 468 -5.36 36.31 -7.26
CA ILE A 468 -4.95 35.58 -8.45
C ILE A 468 -4.70 34.12 -8.09
N SER A 469 -5.29 33.22 -8.88
CA SER A 469 -5.03 31.80 -8.88
C SER A 469 -4.38 31.39 -10.20
N LYS A 470 -3.56 30.34 -10.17
CA LYS A 470 -2.96 29.72 -11.36
C LYS A 470 -3.81 28.52 -11.76
N ILE A 471 -4.18 28.43 -13.03
CA ILE A 471 -4.85 27.26 -13.60
C ILE A 471 -3.97 26.58 -14.64
N GLY A 472 -4.11 25.26 -14.74
CA GLY A 472 -3.30 24.45 -15.64
C GLY A 472 -1.89 24.16 -15.10
N ASP A 473 -1.23 23.21 -15.76
CA ASP A 473 0.13 22.79 -15.43
C ASP A 473 1.10 23.18 -16.55
N CYS A 474 2.38 22.91 -16.31
CA CYS A 474 3.44 23.21 -17.26
C CYS A 474 3.31 22.46 -18.60
N ALA A 475 2.57 21.36 -18.65
CA ALA A 475 2.37 20.58 -19.87
C ALA A 475 1.14 21.06 -20.68
N ARG A 476 0.08 21.52 -19.99
CA ARG A 476 -1.18 21.96 -20.59
C ARG A 476 -1.23 23.47 -20.86
N GLY A 477 -0.24 24.22 -20.38
CA GLY A 477 -0.24 25.67 -20.39
C GLY A 477 -0.85 26.22 -19.10
N GLN A 478 -0.31 27.35 -18.65
CA GLN A 478 -0.74 28.02 -17.42
C GLN A 478 -1.49 29.29 -17.76
N MET A 479 -2.59 29.55 -17.06
CA MET A 479 -3.27 30.84 -17.06
C MET A 479 -3.31 31.39 -15.63
N LEU A 480 -3.42 32.70 -15.52
CA LEU A 480 -3.73 33.36 -14.26
C LEU A 480 -5.19 33.81 -14.31
N GLU A 481 -5.90 33.61 -13.21
CA GLU A 481 -7.31 33.97 -13.12
C GLU A 481 -7.66 34.62 -11.80
N VAL A 482 -8.77 35.35 -11.80
CA VAL A 482 -9.50 35.81 -10.61
C VAL A 482 -10.97 35.45 -10.76
N ASP A 483 -11.77 35.69 -9.73
CA ASP A 483 -13.21 35.47 -9.83
C ASP A 483 -13.86 36.28 -10.98
N ASP A 484 -14.83 35.69 -11.66
CA ASP A 484 -15.47 36.18 -12.88
C ASP A 484 -16.76 36.97 -12.62
N PHE A 485 -16.98 37.42 -11.37
CA PHE A 485 -18.16 38.18 -10.95
C PHE A 485 -17.92 39.67 -10.69
N TYR A 486 -16.75 40.20 -11.06
CA TYR A 486 -16.48 41.63 -11.00
C TYR A 486 -16.87 42.33 -12.30
N ASN A 487 -17.13 43.65 -12.24
CA ASN A 487 -17.55 44.41 -13.41
C ASN A 487 -16.38 44.81 -14.31
N GLU A 488 -15.19 45.04 -13.74
CA GLU A 488 -13.99 45.42 -14.48
C GLU A 488 -12.74 44.75 -13.93
N TYR A 489 -11.79 44.48 -14.82
CA TYR A 489 -10.50 43.87 -14.53
C TYR A 489 -9.38 44.68 -15.17
N LYS A 490 -8.36 45.01 -14.39
CA LYS A 490 -7.17 45.70 -14.88
C LYS A 490 -5.92 44.96 -14.41
N TRP A 491 -5.34 44.18 -15.31
CA TRP A 491 -4.13 43.42 -15.05
C TRP A 491 -2.88 44.28 -15.18
N GLU A 492 -1.93 44.06 -14.28
CA GLU A 492 -0.63 44.71 -14.27
C GLU A 492 0.47 43.66 -14.06
N TYR A 493 1.59 43.87 -14.76
CA TYR A 493 2.76 43.00 -14.73
C TYR A 493 4.00 43.80 -14.33
N SER A 494 4.90 43.17 -13.56
CA SER A 494 6.16 43.75 -13.15
C SER A 494 7.23 42.67 -12.94
N THR A 495 8.49 42.98 -13.25
CA THR A 495 9.64 42.11 -12.92
C THR A 495 10.30 42.46 -11.58
N ASP A 496 10.01 43.63 -11.00
CA ASP A 496 10.70 44.19 -9.83
C ASP A 496 9.74 44.68 -8.72
N GLN A 497 8.42 44.53 -8.92
CA GLN A 497 7.34 45.05 -8.07
C GLN A 497 7.27 46.58 -7.94
N ILE A 498 8.14 47.31 -8.63
CA ILE A 498 8.22 48.78 -8.59
C ILE A 498 7.61 49.35 -9.87
N ASN A 499 8.05 48.85 -11.03
CA ASN A 499 7.62 49.32 -12.34
C ASN A 499 6.51 48.39 -12.86
N TRP A 500 5.27 48.90 -12.89
CA TRP A 500 4.09 48.16 -13.31
C TRP A 500 3.67 48.54 -14.73
N THR A 501 3.54 47.55 -15.59
CA THR A 501 3.00 47.68 -16.95
C THR A 501 1.56 47.22 -16.97
N ILE A 502 0.65 48.05 -17.45
CA ILE A 502 -0.76 47.68 -17.63
C ILE A 502 -0.85 46.74 -18.84
N LEU A 503 -1.48 45.58 -18.64
CA LEU A 503 -1.75 44.64 -19.71
C LEU A 503 -3.05 45.04 -20.45
N PRO A 504 -3.17 44.77 -21.76
CA PRO A 504 -4.36 45.11 -22.53
C PRO A 504 -5.58 44.26 -22.18
N ASP A 505 -5.39 43.12 -21.52
CA ASP A 505 -6.45 42.19 -21.15
C ASP A 505 -7.39 42.78 -20.07
N THR A 506 -8.69 42.73 -20.37
CA THR A 506 -9.77 43.24 -19.49
C THR A 506 -10.66 42.12 -18.93
N GLY A 507 -10.29 40.86 -19.16
CA GLY A 507 -11.02 39.70 -18.66
C GLY A 507 -10.56 39.25 -17.27
N TYR A 508 -11.28 38.30 -16.70
CA TYR A 508 -10.93 37.66 -15.42
C TYR A 508 -9.77 36.65 -15.54
N GLN A 509 -9.30 36.37 -16.76
CA GLN A 509 -8.22 35.43 -17.06
C GLN A 509 -7.19 36.07 -18.00
N ILE A 510 -5.91 35.72 -17.82
CA ILE A 510 -4.81 36.09 -18.72
C ILE A 510 -3.87 34.90 -18.98
N ASN A 511 -3.25 34.88 -20.15
CA ASN A 511 -2.15 33.95 -20.46
C ASN A 511 -0.81 34.66 -20.22
N PRO A 512 -0.09 34.37 -19.11
CA PRO A 512 1.20 35.00 -18.83
C PRO A 512 2.32 34.55 -19.81
N GLY A 513 2.16 33.41 -20.50
CA GLY A 513 3.14 32.90 -21.45
C GLY A 513 4.55 32.78 -20.84
N LYS A 514 5.53 33.47 -21.45
CA LYS A 514 6.93 33.52 -20.99
C LYS A 514 7.26 34.75 -20.13
N ASN A 515 6.27 35.55 -19.75
CA ASN A 515 6.46 36.74 -18.94
C ASN A 515 6.46 36.36 -17.45
N PHE A 516 7.56 35.78 -16.98
CA PHE A 516 7.74 35.40 -15.57
C PHE A 516 8.02 36.66 -14.73
N GLY A 517 7.25 36.83 -13.65
CA GLY A 517 7.21 38.08 -12.93
C GLY A 517 6.13 38.12 -11.88
N TYR A 518 5.86 39.30 -11.38
CA TYR A 518 4.75 39.60 -10.49
C TYR A 518 3.56 40.10 -11.29
N TYR A 519 2.39 39.58 -10.94
CA TYR A 519 1.11 39.97 -11.48
C TYR A 519 0.26 40.52 -10.36
N ARG A 520 -0.54 41.54 -10.65
CA ARG A 520 -1.66 41.95 -9.81
C ARG A 520 -2.81 42.36 -10.71
N VAL A 521 -4.02 42.30 -10.18
CA VAL A 521 -5.19 42.80 -10.89
C VAL A 521 -5.97 43.72 -9.97
N THR A 522 -6.42 44.84 -10.53
CA THR A 522 -7.40 45.70 -9.87
C THR A 522 -8.78 45.33 -10.39
N VAL A 523 -9.66 44.94 -9.48
CA VAL A 523 -11.04 44.55 -9.76
C VAL A 523 -12.01 45.61 -9.26
N THR A 524 -12.96 45.99 -10.10
CA THR A 524 -14.02 46.94 -9.75
C THR A 524 -15.34 46.20 -9.60
N LYS A 525 -16.02 46.38 -8.47
CA LYS A 525 -17.42 46.03 -8.32
C LYS A 525 -18.24 47.31 -8.10
N LEU A 526 -19.16 47.62 -9.00
CA LEU A 526 -19.89 48.90 -9.01
C LEU A 526 -20.79 49.07 -7.77
N SER A 527 -21.31 47.97 -7.22
CA SER A 527 -22.06 47.94 -5.97
C SER A 527 -21.17 48.03 -4.71
N CYS A 528 -19.84 48.03 -4.87
CA CYS A 528 -18.86 47.98 -3.78
C CYS A 528 -17.58 48.75 -4.15
N LEU A 529 -17.65 50.08 -4.09
CA LEU A 529 -16.50 50.96 -4.33
C LEU A 529 -15.77 51.30 -3.02
N PRO A 530 -14.45 51.58 -3.07
CA PRO A 530 -13.58 51.65 -4.25
C PRO A 530 -13.09 50.27 -4.74
N ALA A 531 -12.58 50.23 -5.97
CA ALA A 531 -11.93 49.05 -6.56
C ALA A 531 -10.80 48.50 -5.67
N GLN A 532 -10.56 47.20 -5.73
CA GLN A 532 -9.58 46.49 -4.91
C GLN A 532 -8.48 45.89 -5.79
N THR A 533 -7.23 46.04 -5.35
CA THR A 533 -6.09 45.41 -6.01
C THR A 533 -5.69 44.14 -5.26
N THR A 534 -5.49 43.05 -5.98
CA THR A 534 -5.00 41.79 -5.40
C THR A 534 -3.62 41.98 -4.80
N LYS A 535 -3.22 41.08 -3.90
CA LYS A 535 -1.80 40.92 -3.57
C LYS A 535 -1.00 40.57 -4.84
N ASN A 536 0.29 40.90 -4.83
CA ASN A 536 1.20 40.53 -5.90
C ASN A 536 1.30 38.99 -5.97
N PHE A 537 0.98 38.43 -7.11
CA PHE A 537 1.12 37.01 -7.43
C PHE A 537 2.42 36.78 -8.18
N LYS A 538 3.30 35.94 -7.63
CA LYS A 538 4.57 35.59 -8.26
C LYS A 538 4.37 34.43 -9.23
N TYR A 539 4.48 34.70 -10.53
CA TYR A 539 4.42 33.69 -11.58
C TYR A 539 5.83 33.21 -11.95
N LEU A 540 6.09 31.93 -11.71
CA LEU A 540 7.40 31.29 -11.82
C LEU A 540 7.54 30.49 -13.11
N LYS A 541 8.79 30.21 -13.50
CA LYS A 541 9.12 29.35 -14.64
C LYS A 541 8.68 27.91 -14.39
N CYS A 542 8.30 27.23 -15.45
CA CYS A 542 8.11 25.79 -15.43
C CYS A 542 9.44 25.05 -15.32
N PRO A 543 9.51 23.94 -14.57
CA PRO A 543 10.71 23.12 -14.53
C PRO A 543 11.04 22.56 -15.90
N THR A 544 12.32 22.54 -16.22
CA THR A 544 12.85 21.70 -17.28
C THR A 544 12.88 20.26 -16.79
N TYR A 545 12.37 19.33 -17.59
CA TYR A 545 12.51 17.91 -17.31
C TYR A 545 13.73 17.35 -18.03
N SER A 546 14.55 16.59 -17.33
CA SER A 546 15.69 15.87 -17.91
C SER A 546 15.80 14.46 -17.32
N ASN A 547 16.66 13.65 -17.92
CA ASN A 547 16.92 12.28 -17.48
C ASN A 547 18.41 12.07 -17.27
N SER A 548 18.76 11.26 -16.29
CA SER A 548 20.13 10.77 -16.07
C SER A 548 20.12 9.28 -15.81
N GLU A 549 21.21 8.60 -16.15
CA GLU A 549 21.31 7.15 -16.05
C GLU A 549 22.60 6.75 -15.34
N PHE A 550 22.47 5.85 -14.36
CA PHE A 550 23.58 5.31 -13.59
C PHE A 550 23.49 3.78 -13.53
N THR A 551 24.61 3.13 -13.23
CA THR A 551 24.66 1.69 -12.96
C THR A 551 25.36 1.46 -11.64
N ALA A 552 24.80 0.58 -10.81
CA ALA A 552 25.41 0.19 -9.54
C ALA A 552 25.16 -1.29 -9.23
N GLY A 553 26.03 -1.90 -8.43
CA GLY A 553 25.75 -3.18 -7.79
C GLY A 553 24.73 -3.01 -6.66
N ALA A 554 24.00 -4.08 -6.34
CA ALA A 554 22.92 -4.09 -5.35
C ALA A 554 23.32 -3.79 -3.88
N CYS A 555 24.59 -3.48 -3.61
CA CYS A 555 25.11 -3.12 -2.29
C CYS A 555 25.76 -1.73 -2.26
N ASN A 556 25.81 -1.03 -3.39
CA ASN A 556 26.52 0.24 -3.50
C ASN A 556 25.61 1.43 -3.27
N THR A 557 26.23 2.52 -2.86
CA THR A 557 25.62 3.85 -2.83
C THR A 557 26.13 4.65 -4.01
N ILE A 558 25.22 5.20 -4.81
CA ILE A 558 25.55 6.19 -5.84
C ILE A 558 25.49 7.57 -5.20
N THR A 559 26.51 8.38 -5.45
CA THR A 559 26.52 9.81 -5.12
C THR A 559 26.42 10.62 -6.41
N ILE A 560 25.43 11.52 -6.47
CA ILE A 560 25.13 12.37 -7.62
C ILE A 560 25.35 13.82 -7.21
N GLU A 561 26.16 14.52 -8.00
CA GLU A 561 26.32 15.97 -7.88
C GLU A 561 25.11 16.69 -8.49
N PRO A 562 24.43 17.58 -7.75
CA PRO A 562 23.25 18.31 -8.24
C PRO A 562 23.67 19.39 -9.25
N ILE A 563 23.71 19.03 -10.53
CA ILE A 563 24.10 19.93 -11.63
C ILE A 563 22.95 20.06 -12.62
N PHE A 564 22.67 21.29 -13.07
CA PHE A 564 21.71 21.56 -14.13
C PHE A 564 22.20 20.99 -15.47
N THR A 565 21.37 20.18 -16.15
CA THR A 565 21.79 19.50 -17.39
C THR A 565 21.92 20.47 -18.57
N LYS A 566 21.03 21.47 -18.65
CA LYS A 566 21.05 22.46 -19.74
C LYS A 566 22.16 23.50 -19.59
N ASN A 567 22.50 23.85 -18.35
CA ASN A 567 23.52 24.83 -18.07
C ASN A 567 24.28 24.51 -16.78
N PRO A 568 25.36 23.71 -16.86
CA PRO A 568 26.16 23.31 -15.70
C PRO A 568 26.82 24.48 -14.93
N THR A 569 26.82 25.71 -15.48
CA THR A 569 27.37 26.88 -14.79
C THR A 569 26.43 27.43 -13.71
N TRP A 570 25.15 27.07 -13.76
CA TRP A 570 24.20 27.43 -12.71
C TRP A 570 24.46 26.60 -11.46
N LYS A 571 24.56 27.28 -10.32
CA LYS A 571 24.70 26.64 -9.03
C LYS A 571 23.31 26.25 -8.52
N ALA A 572 23.13 24.98 -8.16
CA ALA A 572 21.94 24.54 -7.43
C ALA A 572 21.97 25.10 -6.00
N ASP A 573 20.82 25.54 -5.50
CA ASP A 573 20.65 25.88 -4.09
C ASP A 573 20.51 24.59 -3.26
N PRO A 574 21.52 24.22 -2.44
CA PRO A 574 21.50 22.97 -1.69
C PRO A 574 20.37 22.91 -0.66
N THR A 575 19.82 24.05 -0.23
CA THR A 575 18.69 24.09 0.72
C THR A 575 17.33 23.84 0.06
N LYS A 576 17.28 23.90 -1.28
CA LYS A 576 16.08 23.68 -2.09
C LYS A 576 16.16 22.39 -2.92
N THR A 577 17.32 21.73 -2.98
CA THR A 577 17.46 20.41 -3.57
C THR A 577 16.66 19.38 -2.79
N ALA A 578 15.79 18.63 -3.48
CA ALA A 578 14.92 17.63 -2.85
C ALA A 578 14.66 16.42 -3.76
N ILE A 579 14.41 15.25 -3.15
CA ILE A 579 13.86 14.08 -3.86
C ILE A 579 12.34 14.29 -3.96
N ILE A 580 11.85 14.47 -5.18
CA ILE A 580 10.44 14.77 -5.49
C ILE A 580 9.67 13.57 -6.05
N MET A 581 10.37 12.49 -6.40
CA MET A 581 9.76 11.18 -6.66
C MET A 581 10.69 10.14 -6.05
N LYS A 582 10.22 9.46 -5.00
CA LYS A 582 10.99 8.41 -4.33
C LYS A 582 11.08 7.15 -5.21
N PRO A 583 12.15 6.36 -5.08
CA PRO A 583 12.26 5.11 -5.81
C PRO A 583 11.25 4.05 -5.34
N SER A 584 10.92 3.09 -6.22
CA SER A 584 10.11 1.91 -5.89
C SER A 584 10.75 1.02 -4.83
N SER A 585 12.08 1.00 -4.78
CA SER A 585 12.90 0.22 -3.85
C SER A 585 14.29 0.85 -3.71
N GLY A 586 15.03 0.48 -2.66
CA GLY A 586 16.23 1.21 -2.26
C GLY A 586 15.88 2.58 -1.63
N LYS A 587 16.88 3.42 -1.40
CA LYS A 587 16.67 4.68 -0.68
C LYS A 587 17.38 5.85 -1.37
N ALA A 588 16.62 6.82 -1.84
CA ALA A 588 17.13 8.08 -2.36
C ALA A 588 16.95 9.21 -1.32
N TYR A 589 17.98 10.02 -1.09
CA TYR A 589 17.90 11.18 -0.21
C TYR A 589 18.93 12.26 -0.56
N VAL A 590 18.74 13.47 -0.05
CA VAL A 590 19.72 14.57 -0.14
C VAL A 590 20.54 14.59 1.14
N GLY A 591 21.86 14.51 1.02
CA GLY A 591 22.79 14.55 2.14
C GLY A 591 22.98 15.96 2.70
N ALA A 592 23.58 16.05 3.89
CA ALA A 592 23.89 17.34 4.52
C ALA A 592 24.92 18.19 3.73
N ASP A 593 25.64 17.56 2.81
CA ASP A 593 26.55 18.20 1.85
C ASP A 593 25.83 18.72 0.59
N GLY A 594 24.50 18.55 0.50
CA GLY A 594 23.67 18.94 -0.63
C GLY A 594 23.70 17.96 -1.80
N LYS A 595 24.46 16.87 -1.72
CA LYS A 595 24.52 15.84 -2.78
C LYS A 595 23.35 14.88 -2.69
N ILE A 596 23.06 14.21 -3.79
CA ILE A 596 22.01 13.21 -3.84
C ILE A 596 22.64 11.83 -3.69
N TYR A 597 22.08 11.02 -2.81
CA TYR A 597 22.51 9.66 -2.53
C TYR A 597 21.40 8.70 -2.92
N PHE A 598 21.78 7.63 -3.60
CA PHE A 598 20.91 6.47 -3.82
C PHE A 598 21.60 5.22 -3.27
N GLU A 599 21.04 4.66 -2.20
CA GLU A 599 21.45 3.40 -1.60
C GLU A 599 20.68 2.26 -2.29
N ALA A 600 21.39 1.42 -3.03
CA ALA A 600 20.81 0.27 -3.73
C ALA A 600 20.55 -0.94 -2.80
N GLU A 601 20.99 -0.86 -1.54
CA GLU A 601 21.01 -2.00 -0.63
C GLU A 601 19.64 -2.69 -0.52
N ASN A 602 19.63 -4.02 -0.69
CA ASN A 602 18.44 -4.89 -0.61
C ASN A 602 17.35 -4.67 -1.67
N THR A 603 17.57 -3.85 -2.72
CA THR A 603 16.61 -3.82 -3.82
C THR A 603 16.63 -5.15 -4.59
N THR A 604 15.45 -5.63 -4.99
CA THR A 604 15.28 -6.75 -5.93
C THR A 604 15.03 -6.30 -7.36
N ASP A 605 14.85 -4.99 -7.57
CA ASP A 605 14.54 -4.41 -8.86
C ASP A 605 15.81 -4.36 -9.73
N GLU A 606 15.68 -4.69 -11.00
CA GLU A 606 16.78 -4.57 -11.98
C GLU A 606 16.97 -3.12 -12.45
N GLN A 607 15.93 -2.30 -12.30
CA GLN A 607 15.94 -0.89 -12.62
C GLN A 607 15.08 -0.14 -11.63
N VAL A 608 15.63 0.94 -11.08
CA VAL A 608 14.95 1.82 -10.13
C VAL A 608 14.93 3.23 -10.71
N LYS A 609 13.81 3.96 -10.52
CA LYS A 609 13.68 5.35 -10.94
C LYS A 609 13.33 6.25 -9.77
N PHE A 610 13.99 7.38 -9.66
CA PHE A 610 13.62 8.45 -8.72
C PHE A 610 13.86 9.80 -9.39
N THR A 611 13.20 10.85 -8.91
CA THR A 611 13.36 12.21 -9.47
C THR A 611 13.80 13.15 -8.37
N TYR A 612 14.80 13.98 -8.67
CA TYR A 612 15.20 15.07 -7.80
C TYR A 612 14.99 16.42 -8.48
N TYR A 613 14.78 17.45 -7.66
CA TYR A 613 14.52 18.82 -8.08
C TYR A 613 15.71 19.70 -7.75
N LEU A 614 16.05 20.60 -8.69
CA LEU A 614 17.04 21.65 -8.55
C LEU A 614 16.40 23.03 -8.74
N GLU A 615 16.87 23.99 -7.94
CA GLU A 615 16.55 25.40 -8.06
C GLU A 615 17.83 26.23 -8.15
N GLN A 616 17.87 27.18 -9.08
CA GLN A 616 19.04 28.03 -9.27
C GLN A 616 19.26 28.95 -8.06
N GLN A 617 20.47 28.96 -7.53
CA GLN A 617 20.82 29.79 -6.38
C GLN A 617 20.93 31.28 -6.76
N GLY A 618 20.38 32.15 -5.90
CA GLY A 618 20.70 33.58 -5.87
C GLY A 618 19.98 34.44 -6.90
N THR A 619 18.85 33.98 -7.47
CA THR A 619 18.03 34.76 -8.39
C THR A 619 16.58 34.82 -7.92
N GLU A 620 15.88 35.92 -8.23
CA GLU A 620 14.48 36.09 -7.82
C GLU A 620 13.51 35.21 -8.62
N PHE A 621 13.85 34.91 -9.87
CA PHE A 621 13.11 34.02 -10.77
C PHE A 621 14.03 32.90 -11.25
N PRO A 622 14.30 31.92 -10.37
CA PRO A 622 15.28 30.91 -10.65
C PRO A 622 14.85 29.96 -11.76
N GLU A 623 15.86 29.32 -12.33
CA GLU A 623 15.67 28.20 -13.24
C GLU A 623 15.47 26.93 -12.42
N TYR A 624 14.52 26.11 -12.86
CA TYR A 624 14.11 24.89 -12.20
C TYR A 624 14.39 23.71 -13.09
N GLU A 625 14.82 22.60 -12.49
CA GLU A 625 15.03 21.37 -13.22
C GLU A 625 14.61 20.16 -12.38
N GLU A 626 13.79 19.29 -12.98
CA GLU A 626 13.44 18.00 -12.42
C GLU A 626 14.16 16.92 -13.21
N ILE A 627 15.06 16.20 -12.55
CA ILE A 627 15.91 15.19 -13.18
C ILE A 627 15.45 13.81 -12.72
N THR A 628 14.91 13.05 -13.67
CA THR A 628 14.58 11.64 -13.44
C THR A 628 15.82 10.80 -13.60
N VAL A 629 16.27 10.21 -12.50
CA VAL A 629 17.40 9.30 -12.42
C VAL A 629 16.90 7.88 -12.65
N THR A 630 17.45 7.21 -13.65
CA THR A 630 17.29 5.76 -13.83
C THR A 630 18.56 5.07 -13.36
N VAL A 631 18.44 4.19 -12.37
CA VAL A 631 19.55 3.38 -11.88
C VAL A 631 19.33 1.95 -12.32
N ASN A 632 20.21 1.44 -13.18
CA ASN A 632 20.26 0.02 -13.52
C ASN A 632 21.03 -0.71 -12.43
N ILE A 633 20.38 -1.63 -11.74
CA ILE A 633 20.96 -2.38 -10.63
C ILE A 633 21.43 -3.72 -11.13
N PHE A 634 22.73 -3.96 -11.01
CA PHE A 634 23.29 -5.27 -11.27
C PHE A 634 22.95 -6.22 -10.11
N GLN A 635 22.15 -7.24 -10.43
CA GLN A 635 21.66 -8.24 -9.48
C GLN A 635 22.38 -9.57 -9.67
N ILE A 636 22.91 -10.13 -8.58
CA ILE A 636 23.46 -11.48 -8.59
C ILE A 636 22.30 -12.47 -8.42
N LYS A 637 22.01 -13.24 -9.47
CA LYS A 637 20.92 -14.23 -9.50
C LYS A 637 21.50 -15.65 -9.59
N PRO A 638 21.93 -16.25 -8.47
CA PRO A 638 22.52 -17.57 -8.50
C PRO A 638 21.48 -18.62 -8.91
N LYS A 639 21.81 -19.45 -9.90
CA LYS A 639 21.01 -20.63 -10.24
C LYS A 639 21.34 -21.77 -9.29
N ASN A 640 20.39 -22.16 -8.45
CA ASN A 640 20.52 -23.37 -7.62
C ASN A 640 20.75 -24.60 -8.50
N THR A 641 21.68 -25.47 -8.08
CA THR A 641 22.10 -26.63 -8.86
C THR A 641 22.17 -27.87 -7.98
N GLU A 642 22.29 -29.03 -8.62
CA GLU A 642 22.47 -30.31 -7.96
C GLU A 642 23.65 -31.04 -8.58
N ILE A 643 24.44 -31.71 -7.74
CA ILE A 643 25.60 -32.50 -8.18
C ILE A 643 25.41 -33.92 -7.66
N THR A 644 25.48 -34.89 -8.57
CA THR A 644 25.27 -36.31 -8.25
C THR A 644 26.58 -37.05 -8.44
N GLU A 645 27.07 -37.69 -7.38
CA GLU A 645 28.33 -38.45 -7.40
C GLU A 645 28.18 -39.81 -6.72
N CYS A 646 29.07 -40.73 -7.05
CA CYS A 646 29.14 -42.02 -6.36
C CYS A 646 29.62 -41.84 -4.91
N ILE A 647 29.05 -42.62 -4.00
CA ILE A 647 29.51 -42.72 -2.61
C ILE A 647 30.38 -43.96 -2.41
N ASP A 648 31.29 -43.86 -1.45
CA ASP A 648 32.05 -44.98 -0.93
C ASP A 648 31.27 -45.74 0.16
N TYR A 649 31.86 -46.83 0.65
CA TYR A 649 31.27 -47.65 1.71
C TYR A 649 31.16 -46.96 3.08
N SER A 650 31.75 -45.77 3.26
CA SER A 650 31.53 -44.93 4.45
C SER A 650 30.28 -44.05 4.34
N GLY A 651 29.61 -44.07 3.19
CA GLY A 651 28.44 -43.25 2.89
C GLY A 651 28.76 -41.84 2.40
N LYS A 652 29.99 -41.59 1.95
CA LYS A 652 30.45 -40.27 1.48
C LYS A 652 31.00 -40.32 0.05
N GLY A 653 30.88 -39.23 -0.69
CA GLY A 653 31.38 -39.09 -2.06
C GLY A 653 32.27 -37.86 -2.21
N TYR A 654 33.06 -37.83 -3.28
CA TYR A 654 33.85 -36.67 -3.67
C TYR A 654 33.07 -35.84 -4.69
N PHE A 655 32.72 -34.60 -4.32
CA PHE A 655 31.93 -33.69 -5.12
C PHE A 655 32.77 -32.58 -5.73
N ASN A 656 32.71 -32.40 -7.05
CA ASN A 656 33.31 -31.24 -7.71
C ASN A 656 32.32 -30.06 -7.72
N LEU A 657 32.45 -29.16 -6.74
CA LEU A 657 31.51 -28.05 -6.53
C LEU A 657 31.52 -27.03 -7.69
N LYS A 658 32.60 -26.96 -8.47
CA LYS A 658 32.72 -26.04 -9.61
C LYS A 658 31.89 -26.49 -10.80
N LYS A 659 31.92 -27.80 -11.10
CA LYS A 659 31.51 -28.38 -12.40
C LYS A 659 30.09 -28.04 -12.83
N SER A 660 29.15 -27.86 -11.89
CA SER A 660 27.74 -27.57 -12.21
C SER A 660 27.30 -26.15 -11.85
N PHE A 661 28.06 -25.43 -11.02
CA PHE A 661 27.66 -24.11 -10.55
C PHE A 661 28.37 -22.98 -11.31
N GLU A 662 29.69 -23.05 -11.46
CA GLU A 662 30.46 -22.03 -12.16
C GLU A 662 30.08 -21.97 -13.65
N PRO A 663 30.03 -23.08 -14.44
CA PRO A 663 29.61 -23.04 -15.85
C PRO A 663 28.18 -22.56 -16.08
N ALA A 664 27.28 -22.76 -15.12
CA ALA A 664 25.89 -22.32 -15.20
C ALA A 664 25.70 -20.83 -14.90
N ASN A 665 26.69 -20.20 -14.25
CA ASN A 665 26.65 -18.82 -13.79
C ASN A 665 27.87 -18.02 -14.27
N VAL A 666 28.49 -18.36 -15.41
CA VAL A 666 29.61 -17.58 -15.98
C VAL A 666 29.07 -16.30 -16.62
N ASN A 667 28.75 -15.31 -15.79
CA ASN A 667 28.54 -13.94 -16.22
C ASN A 667 29.89 -13.23 -16.20
N SER A 668 30.25 -12.50 -17.27
CA SER A 668 31.50 -11.73 -17.33
C SER A 668 31.63 -10.67 -16.23
N ASN A 669 30.52 -10.33 -15.58
CA ASN A 669 30.46 -9.37 -14.49
C ASN A 669 30.65 -10.00 -13.10
N TYR A 670 30.83 -11.32 -13.00
CA TYR A 670 31.19 -11.99 -11.72
C TYR A 670 32.71 -12.09 -11.58
N THR A 671 33.23 -11.75 -10.40
CA THR A 671 34.66 -11.62 -10.11
C THR A 671 35.21 -12.73 -9.21
N GLY A 672 34.36 -13.44 -8.48
CA GLY A 672 34.80 -14.51 -7.59
C GLY A 672 33.70 -15.45 -7.10
N PHE A 673 34.09 -16.66 -6.73
CA PHE A 673 33.22 -17.69 -6.16
C PHE A 673 33.87 -18.28 -4.91
N GLU A 674 33.16 -18.27 -3.79
CA GLU A 674 33.56 -18.89 -2.53
C GLU A 674 32.45 -19.85 -2.05
N TYR A 675 32.83 -20.93 -1.38
CA TYR A 675 31.90 -22.02 -1.01
C TYR A 675 31.86 -22.21 0.51
N TYR A 676 30.67 -22.45 1.05
CA TYR A 676 30.40 -22.49 2.48
C TYR A 676 29.43 -23.61 2.85
N THR A 677 29.52 -24.09 4.09
CA THR A 677 28.57 -25.08 4.62
C THR A 677 27.36 -24.47 5.33
N ASP A 678 27.32 -23.14 5.49
CA ASP A 678 26.17 -22.39 5.99
C ASP A 678 25.81 -21.20 5.09
N ALA A 679 24.55 -20.75 5.19
CA ALA A 679 23.98 -19.70 4.35
C ALA A 679 24.43 -18.27 4.72
N ALA A 680 24.98 -18.06 5.91
CA ALA A 680 25.48 -16.77 6.38
C ALA A 680 26.94 -16.49 5.98
N PHE A 681 27.58 -17.43 5.28
CA PHE A 681 28.98 -17.35 4.84
C PHE A 681 29.96 -17.14 6.01
N SER A 682 29.72 -17.81 7.13
CA SER A 682 30.58 -17.69 8.31
C SER A 682 32.02 -18.10 7.99
N PRO A 683 33.05 -17.37 8.47
CA PRO A 683 34.45 -17.71 8.16
C PRO A 683 34.84 -19.15 8.50
N GLN A 684 34.25 -19.72 9.56
CA GLN A 684 34.51 -21.09 10.03
C GLN A 684 33.88 -22.18 9.13
N SER A 685 32.90 -21.82 8.30
CA SER A 685 32.21 -22.77 7.42
C SER A 685 32.72 -22.73 5.98
N ARG A 686 33.69 -21.83 5.69
CA ARG A 686 34.33 -21.69 4.39
C ARG A 686 35.03 -22.99 4.03
N ILE A 687 34.69 -23.53 2.88
CA ILE A 687 35.34 -24.70 2.30
C ILE A 687 36.69 -24.24 1.72
N PRO A 688 37.82 -24.89 2.07
CA PRO A 688 39.13 -24.52 1.55
C PRO A 688 39.22 -24.69 0.02
N ASP A 689 39.94 -23.79 -0.64
CA ASP A 689 40.03 -23.78 -2.12
C ASP A 689 40.62 -25.08 -2.70
N SER A 690 41.49 -25.74 -1.94
CA SER A 690 42.08 -27.04 -2.26
C SER A 690 41.06 -28.19 -2.30
N GLU A 691 39.91 -28.04 -1.65
CA GLU A 691 38.89 -29.08 -1.53
C GLU A 691 37.73 -28.89 -2.52
N ILE A 692 37.55 -27.71 -3.12
CA ILE A 692 36.37 -27.37 -3.94
C ILE A 692 36.17 -28.35 -5.11
N SER A 693 37.24 -28.81 -5.74
CA SER A 693 37.18 -29.76 -6.87
C SER A 693 36.94 -31.21 -6.46
N ASN A 694 37.13 -31.55 -5.17
CA ASN A 694 37.05 -32.90 -4.60
C ASN A 694 36.50 -32.85 -3.17
N TYR A 695 35.35 -32.22 -2.97
CA TYR A 695 34.78 -31.99 -1.65
C TYR A 695 34.19 -33.29 -1.09
N TYR A 696 34.76 -33.82 -0.02
CA TYR A 696 34.38 -35.13 0.53
C TYR A 696 33.24 -34.99 1.55
N SER A 697 32.03 -35.42 1.18
CA SER A 697 30.83 -35.20 2.01
C SER A 697 29.78 -36.29 1.85
N ALA A 698 28.82 -36.32 2.79
CA ALA A 698 27.65 -37.18 2.70
C ALA A 698 26.60 -36.57 1.76
N PRO A 699 25.86 -37.37 0.98
CA PRO A 699 24.75 -36.86 0.17
C PRO A 699 23.63 -36.31 1.06
N GLY A 700 22.75 -35.48 0.48
CA GLY A 700 21.65 -34.80 1.17
C GLY A 700 22.05 -33.49 1.85
N LYS A 701 23.34 -33.14 1.88
CA LYS A 701 23.82 -31.84 2.37
C LYS A 701 23.70 -30.75 1.30
N THR A 702 23.61 -29.50 1.75
CA THR A 702 23.59 -28.31 0.90
C THR A 702 24.86 -27.51 1.12
N VAL A 703 25.55 -27.17 0.03
CA VAL A 703 26.67 -26.22 0.02
C VAL A 703 26.15 -24.89 -0.52
N TYR A 704 26.59 -23.80 0.10
CA TYR A 704 26.22 -22.45 -0.28
C TYR A 704 27.35 -21.77 -1.04
N VAL A 705 27.01 -20.99 -2.06
CA VAL A 705 27.97 -20.28 -2.91
C VAL A 705 27.78 -18.78 -2.74
N LYS A 706 28.87 -18.14 -2.33
CA LYS A 706 29.05 -16.70 -2.35
C LYS A 706 29.66 -16.30 -3.68
N ILE A 707 28.96 -15.47 -4.42
CA ILE A 707 29.39 -14.92 -5.71
C ILE A 707 29.67 -13.45 -5.47
N SER A 708 30.82 -12.97 -5.93
CA SER A 708 31.16 -11.55 -5.96
C SER A 708 31.08 -11.01 -7.38
N ASP A 709 30.73 -9.73 -7.54
CA ASP A 709 30.64 -9.06 -8.85
C ASP A 709 31.70 -7.98 -9.08
N ILE A 710 31.68 -7.35 -10.26
CA ILE A 710 32.58 -6.24 -10.64
C ILE A 710 32.36 -4.96 -9.81
N TYR A 711 31.24 -4.87 -9.08
CA TYR A 711 30.92 -3.77 -8.18
C TYR A 711 31.35 -4.06 -6.74
N SER A 712 32.04 -5.18 -6.49
CA SER A 712 32.42 -5.68 -5.18
C SER A 712 31.23 -6.04 -4.27
N CYS A 713 30.05 -6.28 -4.85
CA CYS A 713 28.89 -6.78 -4.14
C CYS A 713 28.88 -8.31 -4.09
N ASP A 714 28.17 -8.88 -3.11
CA ASP A 714 27.95 -10.32 -3.00
C ASP A 714 26.46 -10.68 -2.80
N ASN A 715 26.15 -11.96 -2.95
CA ASN A 715 24.79 -12.51 -2.83
C ASN A 715 24.45 -13.02 -1.42
N ARG A 716 24.99 -12.44 -0.34
CA ARG A 716 24.73 -12.93 1.04
C ARG A 716 23.26 -12.97 1.46
N LEU A 717 22.43 -12.10 0.88
CA LEU A 717 21.00 -12.02 1.16
C LEU A 717 20.21 -13.12 0.44
N ASN A 718 20.74 -13.65 -0.67
CA ASN A 718 20.17 -14.75 -1.42
C ASN A 718 21.27 -15.74 -1.88
N PRO A 719 21.79 -16.56 -0.94
CA PRO A 719 22.88 -17.48 -1.23
C PRO A 719 22.52 -18.51 -2.30
N GLY A 720 23.44 -18.74 -3.25
CA GLY A 720 23.31 -19.82 -4.22
C GLY A 720 23.46 -21.18 -3.54
N LYS A 721 22.70 -22.18 -3.99
CA LYS A 721 22.68 -23.52 -3.35
C LYS A 721 23.13 -24.62 -4.30
N ILE A 722 23.95 -25.51 -3.78
CA ILE A 722 24.36 -26.76 -4.43
C ILE A 722 23.85 -27.92 -3.56
N GLN A 723 22.91 -28.70 -4.08
CA GLN A 723 22.44 -29.91 -3.40
C GLN A 723 23.34 -31.09 -3.77
N LEU A 724 23.91 -31.75 -2.76
CA LEU A 724 24.73 -32.95 -2.96
C LEU A 724 23.83 -34.18 -3.01
N LYS A 725 23.88 -34.93 -4.11
CA LYS A 725 23.08 -36.14 -4.34
C LYS A 725 23.98 -37.33 -4.64
N THR A 726 23.43 -38.53 -4.56
CA THR A 726 24.13 -39.74 -5.01
C THR A 726 23.27 -40.52 -5.99
N TYR A 727 23.92 -41.30 -6.85
CA TYR A 727 23.23 -42.18 -7.78
C TYR A 727 22.44 -43.23 -6.99
N GLU A 728 21.27 -43.58 -7.50
CA GLU A 728 20.49 -44.67 -6.93
C GLU A 728 21.24 -45.99 -7.18
N LEU A 729 21.62 -46.67 -6.09
CA LEU A 729 22.31 -47.96 -6.19
C LEU A 729 21.31 -49.07 -6.54
N PRO A 730 21.74 -50.11 -7.29
CA PRO A 730 20.91 -51.27 -7.56
C PRO A 730 20.60 -52.04 -6.27
N GLN A 731 19.41 -52.59 -6.14
CA GLN A 731 19.03 -53.46 -5.03
C GLN A 731 18.70 -54.86 -5.56
N VAL A 732 19.16 -55.88 -4.84
CA VAL A 732 18.81 -57.27 -5.19
C VAL A 732 17.40 -57.54 -4.67
N LYS A 733 16.46 -57.70 -5.59
CA LYS A 733 15.07 -58.07 -5.27
C LYS A 733 14.97 -59.54 -4.91
N SER A 734 15.58 -60.42 -5.71
CA SER A 734 15.65 -61.86 -5.42
C SER A 734 16.82 -62.53 -6.13
N ILE A 735 17.24 -63.69 -5.59
CA ILE A 735 18.18 -64.59 -6.24
C ILE A 735 17.56 -65.97 -6.21
N ASP A 736 17.38 -66.56 -7.39
CA ASP A 736 16.75 -67.85 -7.60
C ASP A 736 17.76 -68.81 -8.27
N VAL A 737 18.23 -69.82 -7.55
CA VAL A 737 19.26 -70.74 -8.02
C VAL A 737 18.64 -71.90 -8.81
N LYS A 738 18.92 -71.97 -10.11
CA LYS A 738 18.43 -73.04 -10.99
C LYS A 738 19.44 -74.17 -11.09
N GLY A 739 19.19 -75.22 -10.30
CA GLY A 739 20.04 -76.41 -10.24
C GLY A 739 21.41 -76.09 -9.64
N GLU A 740 22.47 -76.63 -10.23
CA GLU A 740 23.84 -76.46 -9.74
C GLU A 740 24.68 -75.49 -10.60
N THR A 741 24.14 -75.01 -11.72
CA THR A 741 24.92 -74.37 -12.80
C THR A 741 24.48 -72.95 -13.15
N SER A 742 23.37 -72.44 -12.62
CA SER A 742 22.90 -71.08 -12.94
C SER A 742 22.08 -70.43 -11.82
N ALA A 743 22.08 -69.10 -11.75
CA ALA A 743 21.21 -68.32 -10.90
C ALA A 743 20.55 -67.18 -11.68
N ILE A 744 19.28 -66.93 -11.36
CA ILE A 744 18.50 -65.82 -11.87
C ILE A 744 18.47 -64.75 -10.78
N ILE A 745 19.03 -63.58 -11.08
CA ILE A 745 19.08 -62.43 -10.17
C ILE A 745 18.06 -61.41 -10.67
N GLU A 746 17.08 -61.08 -9.82
CA GLU A 746 16.19 -59.94 -10.02
C GLU A 746 16.74 -58.71 -9.30
N ILE A 747 16.83 -57.61 -10.02
CA ILE A 747 17.36 -56.33 -9.57
C ILE A 747 16.20 -55.32 -9.59
N GLU A 748 16.12 -54.49 -8.57
CA GLU A 748 15.25 -53.32 -8.54
C GLU A 748 16.11 -52.06 -8.33
N LYS A 749 15.64 -50.91 -8.84
CA LYS A 749 16.34 -49.61 -8.78
C LYS A 749 17.69 -49.56 -9.50
N GLY A 750 18.27 -48.37 -9.52
CA GLY A 750 19.54 -48.10 -10.18
C GLY A 750 19.44 -48.13 -11.70
N ARG A 751 20.39 -47.47 -12.35
CA ARG A 751 20.34 -47.25 -13.80
C ARG A 751 20.91 -48.43 -14.59
N LYS A 752 20.15 -48.96 -15.55
CA LYS A 752 20.62 -49.94 -16.56
C LYS A 752 21.66 -49.31 -17.50
N LEU A 753 22.63 -50.04 -18.06
CA LEU A 753 22.93 -51.47 -17.94
C LEU A 753 23.52 -51.87 -16.58
N TYR A 754 23.21 -53.08 -16.12
CA TYR A 754 23.81 -53.66 -14.91
C TYR A 754 25.06 -54.47 -15.26
N SER A 755 26.14 -54.25 -14.51
CA SER A 755 27.36 -55.08 -14.57
C SER A 755 27.36 -56.06 -13.40
N ILE A 756 27.32 -57.37 -13.66
CA ILE A 756 27.17 -58.41 -12.63
C ILE A 756 28.35 -59.37 -12.68
N ALA A 757 28.97 -59.62 -11.54
CA ALA A 757 30.00 -60.66 -11.37
C ALA A 757 29.63 -61.58 -10.20
N VAL A 758 29.93 -62.89 -10.34
CA VAL A 758 29.68 -63.90 -9.31
C VAL A 758 30.99 -64.59 -8.95
N LYS A 759 31.27 -64.73 -7.65
CA LYS A 759 32.50 -65.34 -7.12
C LYS A 759 32.17 -66.37 -6.04
N LYS A 760 32.78 -67.55 -6.11
CA LYS A 760 32.62 -68.61 -5.09
C LYS A 760 33.25 -68.19 -3.76
N GLY A 761 32.55 -68.38 -2.66
CA GLY A 761 32.91 -67.98 -1.30
C GLY A 761 32.10 -66.78 -0.78
N LYS A 762 32.28 -66.44 0.50
CA LYS A 762 31.75 -65.21 1.12
C LYS A 762 32.80 -64.11 1.02
N HIS A 763 32.64 -63.23 0.04
CA HIS A 763 33.55 -62.10 -0.23
C HIS A 763 33.00 -60.80 0.34
N THR A 764 33.88 -59.86 0.64
CA THR A 764 33.52 -58.55 1.18
C THR A 764 33.83 -57.44 0.19
N GLN A 765 33.58 -56.19 0.59
CA GLN A 765 33.94 -54.99 -0.16
C GLN A 765 35.44 -54.85 -0.48
N ASN A 766 36.31 -55.60 0.20
CA ASN A 766 37.76 -55.60 -0.05
C ASN A 766 38.18 -56.60 -1.14
N ASP A 767 37.28 -57.47 -1.59
CA ASP A 767 37.58 -58.62 -2.46
C ASP A 767 36.92 -58.50 -3.84
N LEU A 768 36.82 -57.27 -4.35
CA LEU A 768 36.09 -56.95 -5.58
C LEU A 768 36.65 -57.71 -6.81
N PRO A 769 35.77 -58.27 -7.67
CA PRO A 769 36.19 -58.85 -8.94
C PRO A 769 36.87 -57.80 -9.84
N PRO A 770 37.86 -58.19 -10.66
CA PRO A 770 38.41 -57.33 -11.69
C PRO A 770 37.36 -57.03 -12.78
N ASP A 771 37.48 -55.91 -13.49
CA ASP A 771 36.43 -55.43 -14.40
C ASP A 771 36.05 -56.44 -15.50
N PHE A 772 36.99 -57.24 -15.99
CA PHE A 772 36.72 -58.29 -16.98
C PHE A 772 35.81 -59.42 -16.49
N ALA A 773 35.62 -59.55 -15.17
CA ALA A 773 34.76 -60.59 -14.58
C ALA A 773 33.27 -60.21 -14.59
N TYR A 774 32.93 -58.95 -14.90
CA TYR A 774 31.56 -58.47 -14.94
C TYR A 774 30.92 -58.71 -16.31
N GLN A 775 29.72 -59.29 -16.31
CA GLN A 775 28.86 -59.46 -17.47
C GLN A 775 27.78 -58.35 -17.48
N GLN A 776 27.40 -57.87 -18.67
CA GLN A 776 26.47 -56.75 -18.84
C GLN A 776 25.04 -57.23 -19.12
N PHE A 777 24.05 -56.62 -18.46
CA PHE A 777 22.62 -56.93 -18.63
C PHE A 777 21.78 -55.66 -18.80
N ASN A 778 20.87 -55.67 -19.79
CA ASN A 778 19.93 -54.55 -20.03
C ASN A 778 18.54 -54.78 -19.43
N THR A 779 18.40 -55.80 -18.59
CA THR A 779 17.12 -56.23 -18.02
C THR A 779 17.24 -56.29 -16.51
N ASP A 780 16.13 -56.10 -15.80
CA ASP A 780 16.04 -56.24 -14.34
C ASP A 780 16.19 -57.70 -13.90
N ARG A 781 16.28 -58.63 -14.85
CA ARG A 781 16.46 -60.05 -14.64
C ARG A 781 17.71 -60.50 -15.38
N ALA A 782 18.70 -61.01 -14.65
CA ALA A 782 19.95 -61.52 -15.20
C ALA A 782 20.07 -63.02 -14.92
N ASN A 783 20.39 -63.80 -15.95
CA ASN A 783 20.73 -65.22 -15.80
C ASN A 783 22.25 -65.36 -15.82
N ILE A 784 22.83 -65.83 -14.73
CA ILE A 784 24.29 -65.95 -14.55
C ILE A 784 24.66 -67.42 -14.41
N GLU A 785 25.66 -67.86 -15.15
CA GLU A 785 26.27 -69.18 -14.98
C GLU A 785 27.08 -69.25 -13.68
N ILE A 786 26.93 -70.35 -12.96
CA ILE A 786 27.64 -70.63 -11.72
C ILE A 786 28.72 -71.67 -11.97
N ASN A 787 29.95 -71.30 -11.66
CA ASN A 787 31.11 -72.16 -11.80
C ASN A 787 31.66 -72.59 -10.42
N GLY A 788 32.06 -73.85 -10.30
CA GLY A 788 32.72 -74.39 -9.11
C GLY A 788 31.87 -75.26 -8.18
N GLY A 789 30.61 -75.56 -8.53
CA GLY A 789 29.74 -76.48 -7.77
C GLY A 789 29.39 -75.99 -6.36
N ARG A 790 28.89 -76.89 -5.50
CA ARG A 790 28.40 -76.61 -4.14
C ARG A 790 29.12 -75.49 -3.35
N GLY A 791 28.34 -74.63 -2.70
CA GLY A 791 28.83 -73.73 -1.66
C GLY A 791 28.20 -72.33 -1.68
N PHE A 792 28.76 -71.43 -0.89
CA PHE A 792 28.37 -70.01 -0.87
C PHE A 792 28.93 -69.28 -2.09
N TYR A 793 28.17 -68.31 -2.58
CA TYR A 793 28.53 -67.42 -3.66
C TYR A 793 28.22 -65.98 -3.28
N THR A 794 29.04 -65.07 -3.78
CA THR A 794 28.85 -63.62 -3.65
C THR A 794 28.58 -63.04 -5.03
N VAL A 795 27.50 -62.26 -5.14
CA VAL A 795 27.17 -61.48 -6.34
C VAL A 795 27.53 -60.01 -6.11
N PHE A 796 28.17 -59.41 -7.12
CA PHE A 796 28.55 -58.00 -7.16
C PHE A 796 27.81 -57.33 -8.31
N ILE A 797 27.06 -56.26 -8.03
CA ILE A 797 26.19 -55.60 -9.02
C ILE A 797 26.52 -54.12 -9.08
N LYS A 798 26.91 -53.62 -10.26
CA LYS A 798 27.06 -52.18 -10.55
C LYS A 798 25.94 -51.72 -11.49
N SER A 799 25.46 -50.49 -11.31
CA SER A 799 24.64 -49.78 -12.31
C SER A 799 25.52 -49.16 -13.41
N ALA A 800 24.89 -48.57 -14.43
CA ALA A 800 25.58 -47.86 -15.50
C ALA A 800 26.37 -46.62 -15.02
N ASP A 801 26.03 -46.07 -13.86
CA ASP A 801 26.75 -44.96 -13.25
C ASP A 801 28.14 -45.39 -12.71
N ASN A 802 28.42 -46.70 -12.73
CA ASN A 802 29.71 -47.32 -12.39
C ASN A 802 30.21 -47.00 -10.97
N CYS A 803 29.27 -46.82 -10.04
CA CYS A 803 29.58 -46.73 -8.62
C CYS A 803 30.09 -48.08 -8.06
N LEU A 804 30.54 -48.06 -6.80
CA LEU A 804 30.95 -49.29 -6.11
C LEU A 804 29.82 -50.33 -6.12
N PRO A 805 30.15 -51.62 -6.29
CA PRO A 805 29.15 -52.66 -6.47
C PRO A 805 28.36 -52.92 -5.18
N VAL A 806 27.07 -53.20 -5.35
CA VAL A 806 26.23 -53.76 -4.29
C VAL A 806 26.52 -55.26 -4.17
N ILE A 807 26.68 -55.73 -2.93
CA ILE A 807 27.10 -57.09 -2.60
C ILE A 807 25.91 -57.85 -2.02
N SER A 808 25.62 -59.04 -2.55
CA SER A 808 24.66 -59.98 -1.98
C SER A 808 25.19 -61.41 -1.99
N TYR A 809 24.60 -62.28 -1.18
CA TYR A 809 25.05 -63.66 -0.98
C TYR A 809 23.95 -64.65 -1.36
N PHE A 810 24.33 -65.74 -2.01
CA PHE A 810 23.45 -66.89 -2.23
C PHE A 810 24.22 -68.20 -2.07
N THR A 811 23.50 -69.32 -2.05
CA THR A 811 24.09 -70.63 -1.80
C THR A 811 23.60 -71.63 -2.83
N VAL A 812 24.53 -72.38 -3.41
CA VAL A 812 24.24 -73.49 -4.33
C VAL A 812 24.29 -74.80 -3.58
N ILE A 813 23.19 -75.54 -3.67
CA ILE A 813 23.02 -76.85 -3.03
C ILE A 813 23.32 -77.93 -4.05
N ALA A 814 24.20 -78.87 -3.67
CA ALA A 814 24.49 -80.07 -4.45
C ALA A 814 24.77 -81.24 -3.49
N VAL A 815 24.51 -82.46 -3.95
CA VAL A 815 24.65 -83.68 -3.15
C VAL A 815 25.73 -84.58 -3.74
N ASN A 816 26.71 -84.97 -2.92
CA ASN A 816 27.67 -86.00 -3.29
C ASN A 816 26.94 -87.34 -3.43
N ASN A 817 27.10 -88.01 -4.57
CA ASN A 817 26.41 -89.25 -4.90
C ASN A 817 27.13 -90.52 -4.44
N VAL A 818 28.12 -90.42 -3.55
CA VAL A 818 28.88 -91.56 -3.01
C VAL A 818 29.00 -91.41 -1.50
N LEU A 819 28.72 -92.50 -0.78
CA LEU A 819 28.74 -92.60 0.68
C LEU A 819 29.45 -93.90 1.07
N THR A 820 30.61 -93.80 1.72
CA THR A 820 31.46 -94.90 2.21
C THR A 820 31.72 -94.72 3.70
N PRO A 821 30.75 -95.04 4.58
CA PRO A 821 30.84 -94.77 6.01
C PRO A 821 31.80 -95.73 6.73
N ASN A 822 33.10 -95.58 6.49
CA ASN A 822 34.20 -96.41 7.03
C ASN A 822 34.99 -95.69 8.14
N GLY A 823 34.69 -94.42 8.41
CA GLY A 823 35.32 -93.61 9.45
C GLY A 823 36.70 -93.06 9.06
N ASP A 824 37.03 -92.98 7.77
CA ASP A 824 38.29 -92.41 7.28
C ASP A 824 38.27 -90.89 7.08
N GLY A 825 37.11 -90.25 7.28
CA GLY A 825 36.86 -88.82 7.12
C GLY A 825 36.41 -88.42 5.71
N TYR A 826 36.35 -89.35 4.74
CA TYR A 826 35.98 -89.08 3.35
C TYR A 826 34.70 -89.82 2.94
N ASN A 827 33.69 -89.05 2.49
CA ASN A 827 32.38 -89.58 2.11
C ASN A 827 31.72 -90.43 3.21
N ASP A 828 31.98 -90.16 4.49
CA ASP A 828 31.35 -90.86 5.62
C ASP A 828 29.89 -90.45 5.86
N SER A 829 29.53 -89.28 5.34
CA SER A 829 28.22 -88.66 5.48
C SER A 829 27.84 -87.93 4.20
N VAL A 830 26.54 -87.87 3.93
CA VAL A 830 25.94 -86.92 2.98
C VAL A 830 25.37 -85.78 3.81
N GLU A 831 26.01 -84.62 3.73
CA GLU A 831 25.67 -83.44 4.50
C GLU A 831 25.12 -82.37 3.58
N VAL A 832 23.98 -81.77 3.92
CA VAL A 832 23.41 -80.62 3.19
C VAL A 832 23.07 -79.45 4.14
N PRO A 833 24.02 -78.96 4.95
CA PRO A 833 23.82 -77.87 5.91
C PRO A 833 23.26 -76.58 5.30
N GLU A 834 23.45 -76.34 4.00
CA GLU A 834 22.93 -75.19 3.27
C GLU A 834 21.40 -75.06 3.38
N LEU A 835 20.69 -76.17 3.55
CA LEU A 835 19.24 -76.20 3.76
C LEU A 835 18.79 -75.48 5.04
N HIS A 836 19.68 -75.24 6.02
CA HIS A 836 19.36 -74.43 7.21
C HIS A 836 18.95 -73.01 6.85
N ASN A 837 19.48 -72.47 5.75
CA ASN A 837 19.25 -71.09 5.35
C ASN A 837 18.18 -70.97 4.26
N LYS A 838 17.41 -72.04 4.02
CA LYS A 838 16.34 -72.09 3.03
C LYS A 838 14.97 -72.18 3.70
N ILE A 839 13.93 -71.76 2.99
CA ILE A 839 12.55 -71.81 3.47
C ILE A 839 11.94 -73.17 3.10
N ASN A 840 11.17 -73.77 4.03
CA ASN A 840 10.51 -75.07 3.87
C ASN A 840 11.42 -76.22 3.35
N PRO A 841 12.64 -76.41 3.89
CA PRO A 841 13.56 -77.42 3.38
C PRO A 841 13.05 -78.84 3.68
N VAL A 842 13.01 -79.67 2.64
CA VAL A 842 12.79 -81.12 2.71
C VAL A 842 14.06 -81.80 2.23
N PHE A 843 14.53 -82.81 2.96
CA PHE A 843 15.57 -83.72 2.49
C PHE A 843 15.20 -85.13 2.92
N GLN A 844 14.98 -86.01 1.96
CA GLN A 844 14.54 -87.38 2.21
C GLN A 844 15.34 -88.34 1.36
N ILE A 845 15.57 -89.55 1.88
CA ILE A 845 16.30 -90.60 1.17
C ILE A 845 15.48 -91.89 1.22
N TYR A 846 15.44 -92.59 0.09
CA TYR A 846 14.62 -93.75 -0.16
C TYR A 846 15.46 -94.94 -0.64
N ASP A 847 15.05 -96.15 -0.27
CA ASP A 847 15.63 -97.39 -0.81
C ASP A 847 15.06 -97.74 -2.21
N ARG A 848 15.56 -98.82 -2.82
CA ARG A 848 15.12 -99.30 -4.14
C ARG A 848 13.66 -99.70 -4.25
N TYR A 849 12.97 -99.84 -3.13
CA TYR A 849 11.55 -100.20 -3.07
C TYR A 849 10.65 -98.98 -2.79
N GLY A 850 11.24 -97.78 -2.69
CA GLY A 850 10.52 -96.54 -2.39
C GLY A 850 10.23 -96.34 -0.90
N LYS A 851 10.88 -97.10 0.01
CA LYS A 851 10.74 -96.89 1.45
C LYS A 851 11.66 -95.74 1.89
N LYS A 852 11.11 -94.73 2.57
CA LYS A 852 11.90 -93.64 3.19
C LYS A 852 12.79 -94.23 4.29
N VAL A 853 14.10 -94.08 4.14
CA VAL A 853 15.11 -94.57 5.09
C VAL A 853 15.74 -93.45 5.92
N PHE A 854 15.63 -92.20 5.46
CA PHE A 854 16.12 -91.02 6.18
C PHE A 854 15.29 -89.78 5.84
N GLU A 855 15.21 -88.87 6.80
CA GLU A 855 14.62 -87.54 6.68
C GLU A 855 15.49 -86.52 7.41
N GLY A 856 16.01 -85.56 6.66
CA GLY A 856 16.82 -84.45 7.15
C GLY A 856 15.97 -83.38 7.82
N ASN A 857 16.47 -82.87 8.93
CA ASN A 857 15.91 -81.75 9.67
C ASN A 857 17.03 -81.06 10.47
N THR A 858 16.69 -80.00 11.19
CA THR A 858 17.66 -79.23 11.98
C THR A 858 18.33 -80.04 13.11
N LEU A 859 17.65 -81.04 13.70
CA LEU A 859 18.22 -81.87 14.78
C LEU A 859 19.33 -82.80 14.28
N ASN A 860 19.23 -83.27 13.04
CA ASN A 860 20.25 -84.11 12.42
C ASN A 860 21.13 -83.34 11.42
N ASN A 861 21.07 -82.02 11.45
CA ASN A 861 21.84 -81.11 10.61
C ASN A 861 21.71 -81.36 9.10
N PHE A 862 20.60 -81.97 8.65
CA PHE A 862 20.44 -82.48 7.28
C PHE A 862 21.58 -83.41 6.85
N THR A 863 22.03 -84.27 7.77
CA THR A 863 23.16 -85.18 7.56
C THR A 863 22.70 -86.64 7.60
N TRP A 864 23.01 -87.39 6.54
CA TRP A 864 22.78 -88.83 6.48
C TRP A 864 24.09 -89.62 6.49
N THR A 865 24.20 -90.57 7.41
CA THR A 865 25.40 -91.41 7.61
C THR A 865 25.27 -92.83 7.06
N GLY A 866 24.27 -93.07 6.19
CA GLY A 866 24.03 -94.40 5.62
C GLY A 866 23.30 -95.35 6.57
N LYS A 867 22.66 -94.80 7.61
CA LYS A 867 21.90 -95.54 8.63
C LYS A 867 20.41 -95.24 8.56
N SER A 868 19.59 -96.18 9.00
CA SER A 868 18.15 -95.98 9.27
C SER A 868 17.81 -96.55 10.63
N GLY A 869 17.20 -95.74 11.50
CA GLY A 869 16.88 -96.16 12.87
C GLY A 869 18.09 -96.59 13.70
N GLY A 870 19.29 -96.08 13.39
CA GLY A 870 20.55 -96.45 14.05
C GLY A 870 21.28 -97.65 13.44
N TYR A 871 20.67 -98.38 12.50
CA TYR A 871 21.26 -99.55 11.86
C TYR A 871 21.89 -99.22 10.50
N ASN A 872 23.02 -99.87 10.19
CA ASN A 872 23.67 -99.78 8.89
C ASN A 872 22.75 -100.29 7.79
N LEU A 873 22.56 -99.48 6.74
CA LEU A 873 21.81 -99.90 5.57
C LEU A 873 22.70 -100.70 4.62
N PRO A 874 22.13 -101.66 3.85
CA PRO A 874 22.90 -102.46 2.90
C PRO A 874 23.59 -101.61 1.82
N THR A 875 24.74 -102.09 1.36
CA THR A 875 25.39 -101.57 0.16
C THR A 875 24.44 -101.60 -1.03
N GLY A 876 24.28 -100.46 -1.69
CA GLY A 876 23.36 -100.29 -2.80
C GLY A 876 23.15 -98.83 -3.17
N THR A 877 22.31 -98.61 -4.17
CA THR A 877 21.91 -97.28 -4.60
C THR A 877 20.65 -96.86 -3.83
N TYR A 878 20.68 -95.64 -3.30
CA TYR A 878 19.56 -94.97 -2.64
C TYR A 878 19.20 -93.72 -3.44
N TRP A 879 17.95 -93.27 -3.35
CA TRP A 879 17.48 -92.08 -4.06
C TRP A 879 17.21 -90.98 -3.07
N TYR A 880 17.73 -89.79 -3.32
CA TYR A 880 17.39 -88.63 -2.51
C TYR A 880 16.39 -87.74 -3.24
N TYR A 881 15.57 -87.06 -2.44
CA TYR A 881 14.66 -86.02 -2.86
C TYR A 881 14.80 -84.85 -1.91
N MET A 882 15.02 -83.67 -2.46
CA MET A 882 15.08 -82.43 -1.72
C MET A 882 14.19 -81.38 -2.35
N THR A 883 13.55 -80.57 -1.52
CA THR A 883 12.86 -79.35 -1.98
C THR A 883 13.11 -78.21 -1.04
N TRP A 884 13.17 -76.99 -1.55
CA TRP A 884 13.30 -75.79 -0.73
C TRP A 884 12.83 -74.55 -1.51
N GLN A 885 12.71 -73.42 -0.81
CA GLN A 885 12.52 -72.11 -1.40
C GLN A 885 13.71 -71.20 -1.06
N ASP A 886 14.23 -70.50 -2.06
CA ASP A 886 15.36 -69.58 -1.90
C ASP A 886 14.98 -68.27 -1.21
N TYR A 887 13.74 -67.82 -1.36
CA TYR A 887 13.16 -66.64 -0.71
C TYR A 887 11.64 -66.79 -0.57
N ASP A 888 11.01 -65.93 0.24
CA ASP A 888 9.57 -65.99 0.48
C ASP A 888 8.80 -65.66 -0.82
N GLY A 889 7.90 -66.57 -1.23
CA GLY A 889 7.19 -66.48 -2.50
C GLY A 889 7.93 -67.06 -3.72
N ALA A 890 9.14 -67.60 -3.57
CA ALA A 890 9.85 -68.31 -4.65
C ALA A 890 9.12 -69.62 -5.05
N GLU A 891 9.31 -70.04 -6.31
CA GLU A 891 8.94 -71.42 -6.71
C GLU A 891 9.73 -72.44 -5.87
N ASN A 892 9.12 -73.59 -5.58
CA ASN A 892 9.84 -74.68 -4.91
C ASN A 892 10.90 -75.24 -5.85
N ASP A 893 12.17 -75.06 -5.49
CA ASP A 893 13.25 -75.80 -6.11
C ASP A 893 13.20 -77.25 -5.67
N SER A 894 13.57 -78.15 -6.58
CA SER A 894 13.66 -79.57 -6.29
C SER A 894 14.94 -80.16 -6.85
N LEU A 895 15.60 -80.98 -6.05
CA LEU A 895 16.77 -81.74 -6.47
C LEU A 895 16.56 -83.20 -6.11
N GLN A 896 16.71 -84.07 -7.10
CA GLN A 896 16.59 -85.51 -6.92
C GLN A 896 17.75 -86.19 -7.62
N GLY A 897 18.19 -87.30 -7.06
CA GLY A 897 19.28 -88.06 -7.61
C GLY A 897 19.48 -89.35 -6.85
N TRP A 898 20.65 -89.94 -7.02
CA TRP A 898 21.01 -91.19 -6.36
C TRP A 898 22.29 -91.01 -5.54
N ILE A 899 22.43 -91.82 -4.50
CA ILE A 899 23.61 -91.95 -3.66
C ILE A 899 23.98 -93.43 -3.64
N LEU A 900 25.21 -93.75 -4.04
CA LEU A 900 25.80 -95.08 -3.85
C LEU A 900 26.30 -95.19 -2.41
N LEU A 901 25.60 -95.98 -1.59
CA LEU A 901 26.09 -96.38 -0.27
C LEU A 901 26.92 -97.65 -0.42
N LYS A 902 28.19 -97.60 -0.01
CA LYS A 902 29.09 -98.74 0.07
C LYS A 902 29.50 -98.94 1.54
N ASN A 903 28.72 -99.77 2.22
CA ASN A 903 28.97 -100.23 3.58
C ASN A 903 29.87 -101.47 3.55
N TYR A 904 30.94 -101.46 4.34
CA TYR A 904 31.94 -102.54 4.40
C TYR A 904 31.62 -103.56 5.49
#